data_AF-A0A7S3DWK4-F1
#
_entry.id   AF-A0A7S3DWK4-F1
#
_cell.length_a   1.000
_cell.length_b   1.000
_cell.length_c   1.000
_cell.angle_alpha   90.00
_cell.angle_beta   90.00
_cell.angle_gamma   90.00
#
_symmetry.space_group_name_H-M   'P 1'
#
loop_
_entity.id
_entity.type
_entity.pdbx_description
1 polymer ?
#
loop_
_entity_poly.entity_id
_entity_poly.type
_entity_poly.pdbx_seq_one_letter_code
_entity_poly.pdbx_strand_id
1 'polypeptide(L)'
;MQLPHLATRGPRRVGGPLYESSSPLDSLRDDNPDRDDDDNSDWRAFRAKLVQQQQQSSNNNNNNDDPSSWTYNAGLLVEKGSLLISRVESSLGCHDLRQPYFAKCVILIIDHDDTNSEEAFTQGIILNRPSNLQLQNQDIVYVDEEGNPLFEQDENEDDDKSDMSWNMFFGGDIAGLYDANPMISCLHNITTDAAQSVSDPILPGGVQLTSHLAARGLVEASSDQGNKIQPHEFFTFYGFCGWDPGQLQREVERGSWYLVSTDPQTLWKELQSMKESNVDPRSVGLDMWERIIQKVEGDPQPMNDGDKAPTSITGRNDFPTLMLKEWATEMLLLSNNNPHMDDTNDPEEAVTSTPFLQDADIFRALAVAATPPTIVAGTLLRASPVQSGNSGTSPFLLQEQYLHKSILLVIQESDDFSVSVVLNLPTTESYVVELSNGQSVEFPIRYGGPGGNDENAPQPLLWFHNHDTLKQVGIGKPLSSNNDDHSNDVWTCSLDQVVEVLEGDLVPPSEFMVVQGFCVWEKSGSSSPDDAPAGGILGQVLSGNLNVVSDKSKNEDEAKTQPTSDNIWSTLTQQTRLSEDSIQWNFERLIHTWNLAAKADDSSVPSRFVYDSNVQVSTLADDALMAWIKIFLLGNAEYYV
;
A
#
# COMPACT_ATOMS: atom_id res chain seq x y z
N MET A 1 22.53 15.53 2.42
CA MET A 1 22.86 14.58 1.34
C MET A 1 21.94 14.96 0.19
N GLN A 2 22.49 15.26 -1.01
CA GLN A 2 21.72 15.69 -2.18
C GLN A 2 20.57 14.72 -2.48
N LEU A 3 19.40 15.23 -2.87
CA LEU A 3 18.33 14.43 -3.45
C LEU A 3 18.93 13.59 -4.60
N PRO A 4 18.62 12.29 -4.72
CA PRO A 4 19.10 11.50 -5.84
C PRO A 4 18.55 12.10 -7.15
N HIS A 5 19.43 12.32 -8.13
CA HIS A 5 18.99 12.68 -9.47
C HIS A 5 18.07 11.59 -10.02
N LEU A 6 16.82 11.95 -10.33
CA LEU A 6 15.86 11.06 -10.95
C LEU A 6 16.28 10.84 -12.41
N ALA A 7 16.95 9.73 -12.68
CA ALA A 7 17.29 9.33 -14.03
C ALA A 7 16.07 8.68 -14.70
N THR A 8 15.48 9.36 -15.67
CA THR A 8 14.39 8.83 -16.50
C THR A 8 14.87 8.73 -17.94
N ARG A 9 14.44 7.72 -18.69
CA ARG A 9 14.74 7.68 -20.13
C ARG A 9 13.95 8.79 -20.82
N GLY A 10 14.59 9.47 -21.77
CA GLY A 10 13.86 10.40 -22.65
C GLY A 10 12.60 9.73 -23.19
N PRO A 11 11.46 10.43 -23.30
CA PRO A 11 10.29 9.87 -23.95
C PRO A 11 10.75 9.37 -25.32
N ARG A 12 10.63 8.06 -25.55
CA ARG A 12 10.80 7.52 -26.90
C ARG A 12 9.85 8.34 -27.76
N ARG A 13 10.34 8.94 -28.84
CA ARG A 13 9.44 9.36 -29.91
C ARG A 13 8.50 8.18 -30.11
N VAL A 14 7.21 8.40 -29.92
CA VAL A 14 6.20 7.48 -30.40
C VAL A 14 6.30 7.56 -31.92
N GLY A 15 7.32 6.89 -32.45
CA GLY A 15 7.30 6.41 -33.81
C GLY A 15 6.23 5.36 -33.80
N GLY A 16 5.01 5.76 -34.12
CA GLY A 16 4.06 4.82 -34.70
C GLY A 16 4.77 4.06 -35.83
N PRO A 17 4.36 2.82 -36.10
CA PRO A 17 4.94 2.06 -37.20
C PRO A 17 4.89 2.93 -38.47
N LEU A 18 6.03 2.99 -39.17
CA LEU A 18 6.18 3.60 -40.48
C LEU A 18 5.10 3.06 -41.42
N TYR A 19 3.96 3.74 -41.51
CA TYR A 19 3.07 3.58 -42.64
C TYR A 19 3.70 4.34 -43.80
N GLU A 20 4.30 3.56 -44.70
CA GLU A 20 4.64 4.02 -46.03
C GLU A 20 3.46 4.77 -46.63
N SER A 21 3.76 5.99 -47.09
CA SER A 21 2.90 6.78 -47.94
C SER A 21 2.39 5.91 -49.11
N SER A 22 1.10 5.58 -49.09
CA SER A 22 0.37 5.21 -50.28
C SER A 22 -0.86 6.10 -50.38
N SER A 23 -0.74 7.12 -51.23
CA SER A 23 -1.89 7.84 -51.75
C SER A 23 -2.82 6.87 -52.50
N PRO A 24 -4.14 7.08 -52.38
CA PRO A 24 -5.02 6.90 -53.52
C PRO A 24 -5.69 8.24 -53.83
N LEU A 25 -5.06 8.99 -54.74
CA LEU A 25 -5.78 9.88 -55.64
C LEU A 25 -6.57 8.99 -56.61
N ASP A 26 -7.89 8.93 -56.42
CA ASP A 26 -8.95 8.99 -57.44
C ASP A 26 -10.18 8.17 -57.00
N SER A 27 -11.19 8.86 -56.46
CA SER A 27 -12.53 8.78 -57.04
C SER A 27 -13.49 9.76 -56.36
N LEU A 28 -14.04 10.66 -57.19
CA LEU A 28 -15.24 11.47 -57.00
C LEU A 28 -15.14 12.69 -56.08
N ARG A 29 -14.71 13.80 -56.70
CA ARG A 29 -15.14 15.16 -56.32
C ARG A 29 -16.67 15.22 -56.37
N ASP A 30 -17.28 15.43 -55.20
CA ASP A 30 -18.60 16.05 -55.10
C ASP A 30 -18.37 17.42 -54.45
N ASP A 31 -18.30 18.45 -55.30
CA ASP A 31 -18.18 19.85 -54.87
C ASP A 31 -19.56 20.29 -54.33
N ASN A 32 -19.77 20.17 -53.01
CA ASN A 32 -20.90 20.78 -52.34
C ASN A 32 -20.40 21.75 -51.24
N PRO A 33 -20.49 23.08 -51.44
CA PRO A 33 -19.88 24.09 -50.56
C PRO A 33 -20.65 24.39 -49.26
N ASP A 34 -21.64 23.57 -48.89
CA ASP A 34 -22.54 23.81 -47.74
C ASP A 34 -22.48 22.71 -46.66
N ARG A 35 -21.34 22.02 -46.50
CA ARG A 35 -21.10 21.22 -45.27
C ARG A 35 -20.30 22.08 -44.30
N ASP A 36 -20.99 22.69 -43.37
CA ASP A 36 -20.39 23.25 -42.16
C ASP A 36 -19.60 22.12 -41.46
N ASP A 37 -18.28 22.26 -41.41
CA ASP A 37 -17.35 21.42 -40.62
C ASP A 37 -17.53 21.71 -39.11
N ASP A 38 -18.74 21.56 -38.57
CA ASP A 38 -19.06 21.68 -37.13
C ASP A 38 -19.15 20.29 -36.45
N ASP A 39 -18.42 19.31 -36.99
CA ASP A 39 -18.44 17.89 -36.56
C ASP A 39 -17.43 17.58 -35.44
N ASN A 40 -17.04 18.60 -34.65
CA ASN A 40 -16.17 18.45 -33.48
C ASN A 40 -16.94 18.65 -32.15
N SER A 41 -18.22 18.27 -32.14
CA SER A 41 -19.05 18.36 -30.94
C SER A 41 -18.71 17.23 -29.97
N ASP A 42 -18.20 17.55 -28.79
CA ASP A 42 -17.96 16.58 -27.72
C ASP A 42 -19.27 15.86 -27.37
N TRP A 43 -19.36 14.59 -27.77
CA TRP A 43 -20.52 13.74 -27.56
C TRP A 43 -20.84 13.53 -26.06
N ARG A 44 -19.87 13.73 -25.16
CA ARG A 44 -20.11 13.75 -23.71
C ARG A 44 -21.01 14.91 -23.30
N ALA A 45 -20.81 16.09 -23.88
CA ALA A 45 -21.66 17.25 -23.66
C ALA A 45 -23.08 17.02 -24.21
N PHE A 46 -23.20 16.28 -25.32
CA PHE A 46 -24.51 15.84 -25.82
C PHE A 46 -25.20 14.88 -24.84
N ARG A 47 -24.49 13.86 -24.32
CA ARG A 47 -25.01 12.96 -23.28
C ARG A 47 -25.38 13.71 -22.00
N ALA A 48 -24.57 14.69 -21.57
CA ALA A 48 -24.86 15.52 -20.40
C ALA A 48 -26.21 16.24 -20.54
N LYS A 49 -26.51 16.80 -21.72
CA LYS A 49 -27.81 17.44 -22.00
C LYS A 49 -28.97 16.46 -21.90
N LEU A 50 -28.79 15.22 -22.37
CA LEU A 50 -29.81 14.16 -22.25
C LEU A 50 -30.05 13.77 -20.79
N VAL A 51 -28.99 13.58 -20.01
CA VAL A 51 -29.07 13.26 -18.58
C VAL A 51 -29.77 14.38 -17.81
N GLN A 52 -29.42 15.64 -18.07
CA GLN A 52 -30.08 16.80 -17.44
C GLN A 52 -31.58 16.86 -17.78
N GLN A 53 -31.97 16.62 -19.04
CA GLN A 53 -33.39 16.58 -19.44
C GLN A 53 -34.16 15.45 -18.73
N GLN A 54 -33.52 14.30 -18.52
CA GLN A 54 -34.10 13.18 -17.78
C GLN A 54 -34.26 13.50 -16.28
N GLN A 55 -33.25 14.10 -15.65
CA GLN A 55 -33.28 14.48 -14.22
C GLN A 55 -34.29 15.60 -13.93
N GLN A 56 -34.41 16.60 -14.82
CA GLN A 56 -35.42 17.66 -14.74
C GLN A 56 -36.86 17.12 -14.82
N SER A 57 -37.05 15.95 -15.41
CA SER A 57 -38.36 15.28 -15.47
C SER A 57 -38.72 14.57 -14.15
N SER A 58 -37.78 14.46 -13.19
CA SER A 58 -37.94 13.68 -11.95
C SER A 58 -37.73 14.48 -10.65
N ASN A 59 -37.10 15.65 -10.66
CA ASN A 59 -36.95 16.49 -9.46
C ASN A 59 -37.02 17.99 -9.77
N ASN A 60 -37.75 18.73 -8.93
CA ASN A 60 -38.09 20.15 -9.12
C ASN A 60 -37.26 21.04 -8.17
N ASN A 61 -35.94 20.85 -8.15
CA ASN A 61 -35.02 21.67 -7.35
C ASN A 61 -34.10 22.50 -8.26
N ASN A 62 -34.24 23.83 -8.16
CA ASN A 62 -33.39 24.81 -8.80
C ASN A 62 -32.09 24.98 -8.00
N ASN A 63 -31.01 24.32 -8.40
CA ASN A 63 -29.66 24.72 -7.99
C ASN A 63 -29.07 25.64 -9.07
N ASN A 64 -28.53 26.78 -8.62
CA ASN A 64 -27.84 27.79 -9.43
C ASN A 64 -26.43 27.30 -9.84
N ASP A 65 -26.35 26.21 -10.59
CA ASP A 65 -25.10 25.82 -11.23
C ASP A 65 -24.93 26.54 -12.57
N ASP A 66 -23.69 26.90 -12.90
CA ASP A 66 -23.33 27.46 -14.20
C ASP A 66 -23.76 26.46 -15.30
N PRO A 67 -24.59 26.87 -16.29
CA PRO A 67 -25.12 25.96 -17.32
C PRO A 67 -24.05 25.29 -18.19
N SER A 68 -22.77 25.70 -18.05
CA SER A 68 -21.63 25.10 -18.74
C SER A 68 -20.92 23.96 -17.98
N SER A 69 -21.12 23.85 -16.66
CA SER A 69 -20.46 22.86 -15.78
C SER A 69 -21.33 21.61 -15.62
N TRP A 70 -20.80 20.43 -15.90
CA TRP A 70 -21.50 19.16 -15.76
C TRP A 70 -20.58 18.01 -15.32
N THR A 71 -21.16 17.12 -14.50
CA THR A 71 -20.57 15.85 -14.07
C THR A 71 -21.71 14.86 -13.90
N TYR A 72 -21.60 13.64 -14.45
CA TYR A 72 -22.64 12.61 -14.32
C TYR A 72 -22.07 11.19 -14.34
N ASN A 73 -22.83 10.24 -13.80
CA ASN A 73 -22.49 8.81 -13.86
C ASN A 73 -22.57 8.29 -15.30
N ALA A 74 -21.44 7.84 -15.86
CA ALA A 74 -21.32 7.35 -17.23
C ALA A 74 -21.79 5.89 -17.41
N GLY A 75 -22.26 5.24 -16.35
CA GLY A 75 -22.65 3.83 -16.36
C GLY A 75 -21.43 2.92 -16.37
N LEU A 76 -21.33 2.07 -17.40
CA LEU A 76 -20.29 1.04 -17.51
C LEU A 76 -19.30 1.30 -18.67
N LEU A 77 -19.41 2.44 -19.36
CA LEU A 77 -18.60 2.72 -20.55
C LEU A 77 -17.29 3.41 -20.20
N VAL A 78 -16.19 2.65 -20.23
CA VAL A 78 -14.84 3.17 -20.06
C VAL A 78 -14.41 3.90 -21.33
N GLU A 79 -13.83 5.09 -21.17
CA GLU A 79 -13.39 5.94 -22.26
C GLU A 79 -12.29 6.89 -21.75
N LYS A 80 -11.33 7.22 -22.61
CA LYS A 80 -10.30 8.24 -22.31
C LYS A 80 -10.93 9.58 -21.95
N GLY A 81 -10.56 10.14 -20.80
CA GLY A 81 -11.14 11.35 -20.21
C GLY A 81 -12.23 11.09 -19.17
N SER A 82 -12.69 9.84 -19.00
CA SER A 82 -13.54 9.47 -17.86
C SER A 82 -12.78 9.53 -16.55
N LEU A 83 -13.52 9.86 -15.49
CA LEU A 83 -13.07 9.74 -14.13
C LEU A 83 -13.53 8.40 -13.53
N LEU A 84 -12.64 7.71 -12.84
CA LEU A 84 -12.99 6.62 -11.93
C LEU A 84 -12.94 7.12 -10.51
N ILE A 85 -14.02 6.89 -9.79
CA ILE A 85 -14.19 7.29 -8.41
C ILE A 85 -14.37 6.01 -7.59
N SER A 86 -13.52 5.81 -6.60
CA SER A 86 -13.61 4.63 -5.73
C SER A 86 -14.97 4.56 -5.02
N ARG A 87 -15.61 3.39 -4.99
CA ARG A 87 -16.80 3.15 -4.17
C ARG A 87 -16.38 2.75 -2.76
N VAL A 88 -17.05 3.29 -1.73
CA VAL A 88 -16.75 3.00 -0.32
C VAL A 88 -17.77 2.05 0.30
N GLU A 89 -18.91 1.87 -0.36
CA GLU A 89 -19.98 0.93 0.00
C GLU A 89 -19.74 -0.47 -0.56
N SER A 90 -18.73 -0.65 -1.42
CA SER A 90 -18.47 -1.95 -2.01
C SER A 90 -17.99 -2.91 -0.93
N SER A 91 -18.81 -3.91 -0.62
CA SER A 91 -18.43 -5.16 0.06
C SER A 91 -17.49 -6.01 -0.81
N LEU A 92 -16.64 -5.39 -1.62
CA LEU A 92 -15.80 -6.01 -2.62
C LEU A 92 -14.45 -5.29 -2.57
N GLY A 93 -13.40 -6.04 -2.30
CA GLY A 93 -12.07 -5.58 -1.90
C GLY A 93 -11.20 -4.85 -2.87
N CYS A 94 -11.73 -3.88 -3.59
CA CYS A 94 -10.91 -3.03 -4.44
C CYS A 94 -10.01 -2.06 -3.67
N HIS A 95 -10.20 -1.89 -2.35
CA HIS A 95 -9.33 -1.07 -1.49
C HIS A 95 -8.66 -1.96 -0.43
N ASP A 96 -7.96 -2.99 -0.92
CA ASP A 96 -7.21 -3.98 -0.15
C ASP A 96 -6.30 -3.29 0.90
N LEU A 97 -6.07 -3.95 2.03
CA LEU A 97 -5.06 -3.56 3.03
C LEU A 97 -3.68 -3.30 2.39
N ARG A 98 -3.44 -3.91 1.22
CA ARG A 98 -2.21 -3.76 0.43
C ARG A 98 -2.20 -2.53 -0.49
N GLN A 99 -3.36 -1.95 -0.82
CA GLN A 99 -3.46 -0.79 -1.70
C GLN A 99 -4.32 0.34 -1.09
N PRO A 100 -3.97 0.88 0.11
CA PRO A 100 -4.75 1.94 0.74
C PRO A 100 -4.92 3.19 -0.14
N TYR A 101 -3.99 3.44 -1.06
CA TYR A 101 -4.00 4.58 -1.97
C TYR A 101 -5.21 4.63 -2.91
N PHE A 102 -5.93 3.52 -3.14
CA PHE A 102 -7.17 3.51 -3.92
C PHE A 102 -8.42 3.92 -3.13
N ALA A 103 -8.37 3.92 -1.79
CA ALA A 103 -9.51 4.36 -0.99
C ALA A 103 -9.83 5.83 -1.26
N LYS A 104 -11.09 6.18 -1.56
CA LYS A 104 -11.52 7.58 -1.84
C LYS A 104 -10.63 8.27 -2.88
N CYS A 105 -10.20 7.55 -3.92
CA CYS A 105 -9.40 8.10 -5.01
C CYS A 105 -10.26 8.59 -6.18
N VAL A 106 -9.71 9.55 -6.91
CA VAL A 106 -10.25 10.09 -8.17
C VAL A 106 -9.19 9.89 -9.24
N ILE A 107 -9.46 9.03 -10.21
CA ILE A 107 -8.53 8.66 -11.27
C ILE A 107 -9.03 9.22 -12.60
N LEU A 108 -8.17 9.88 -13.36
CA LEU A 108 -8.45 10.27 -14.74
C LEU A 108 -7.91 9.20 -15.69
N ILE A 109 -8.76 8.62 -16.53
CA ILE A 109 -8.31 7.75 -17.62
C ILE A 109 -7.66 8.61 -18.69
N ILE A 110 -6.37 8.39 -18.92
CA ILE A 110 -5.57 9.13 -19.90
C ILE A 110 -5.39 8.35 -21.20
N ASP A 111 -5.49 7.04 -21.14
CA ASP A 111 -5.50 6.16 -22.31
C ASP A 111 -6.39 4.95 -22.06
N HIS A 112 -7.10 4.51 -23.09
CA HIS A 112 -7.96 3.33 -23.03
C HIS A 112 -8.05 2.69 -24.41
N ASP A 113 -7.53 1.47 -24.52
CA ASP A 113 -7.69 0.62 -25.68
C ASP A 113 -8.87 -0.36 -25.48
N ASP A 114 -9.91 -0.21 -26.30
CA ASP A 114 -11.11 -1.04 -26.29
C ASP A 114 -11.06 -2.23 -27.28
N THR A 115 -9.94 -2.40 -27.99
CA THR A 115 -9.80 -3.38 -29.08
C THR A 115 -9.79 -4.84 -28.63
N ASN A 116 -9.81 -5.10 -27.31
CA ASN A 116 -9.68 -6.43 -26.70
C ASN A 116 -8.45 -7.22 -27.19
N SER A 117 -7.41 -6.51 -27.66
CA SER A 117 -6.15 -7.12 -28.05
C SER A 117 -5.36 -7.56 -26.81
N GLU A 118 -4.44 -8.52 -26.96
CA GLU A 118 -3.53 -8.91 -25.86
C GLU A 118 -2.56 -7.77 -25.49
N GLU A 119 -2.40 -6.78 -26.36
CA GLU A 119 -1.61 -5.56 -26.13
C GLU A 119 -2.45 -4.40 -25.58
N ALA A 120 -3.77 -4.57 -25.45
CA ALA A 120 -4.67 -3.52 -24.98
C ALA A 120 -4.35 -3.15 -23.53
N PHE A 121 -4.25 -1.86 -23.26
CA PHE A 121 -3.93 -1.36 -21.94
C PHE A 121 -4.81 -0.17 -21.60
N THR A 122 -5.20 -0.06 -20.34
CA THR A 122 -5.86 1.14 -19.84
C THR A 122 -4.97 1.82 -18.83
N GLN A 123 -4.78 3.12 -19.01
CA GLN A 123 -3.91 3.93 -18.18
C GLN A 123 -4.69 5.05 -17.52
N GLY A 124 -4.49 5.23 -16.22
CA GLY A 124 -5.07 6.32 -15.45
C GLY A 124 -4.06 7.01 -14.53
N ILE A 125 -4.39 8.22 -14.09
CA ILE A 125 -3.60 8.97 -13.11
C ILE A 125 -4.50 9.34 -11.93
N ILE A 126 -4.07 9.02 -10.71
CA ILE A 126 -4.74 9.47 -9.48
C ILE A 126 -4.53 10.98 -9.32
N LEU A 127 -5.62 11.72 -9.23
CA LEU A 127 -5.59 13.19 -9.18
C LEU A 127 -5.47 13.74 -7.76
N ASN A 128 -6.06 13.06 -6.78
CA ASN A 128 -6.25 13.58 -5.42
C ASN A 128 -5.25 13.02 -4.40
N ARG A 129 -3.99 12.85 -4.81
CA ARG A 129 -2.88 12.44 -3.94
C ARG A 129 -1.75 13.47 -3.98
N PRO A 130 -1.95 14.64 -3.33
CA PRO A 130 -0.90 15.63 -3.23
C PRO A 130 0.26 15.08 -2.38
N SER A 131 1.50 15.36 -2.77
CA SER A 131 2.68 15.13 -1.95
C SER A 131 3.35 16.47 -1.61
N ASN A 132 4.25 16.48 -0.63
CA ASN A 132 5.07 17.66 -0.33
C ASN A 132 6.38 17.69 -1.16
N LEU A 133 6.53 16.78 -2.12
CA LEU A 133 7.69 16.70 -2.98
C LEU A 133 7.69 17.84 -3.99
N GLN A 134 8.81 18.53 -4.02
CA GLN A 134 9.13 19.54 -5.01
C GLN A 134 10.43 19.16 -5.68
N LEU A 135 10.40 19.06 -7.01
CA LEU A 135 11.59 18.77 -7.82
C LEU A 135 11.94 19.97 -8.67
N GLN A 136 13.22 20.27 -8.78
CA GLN A 136 13.76 21.22 -9.74
C GLN A 136 14.13 20.50 -11.04
N ASN A 137 14.35 21.25 -12.13
CA ASN A 137 14.78 20.68 -13.41
C ASN A 137 16.06 19.82 -13.29
N GLN A 138 16.99 20.22 -12.42
CA GLN A 138 18.24 19.48 -12.17
C GLN A 138 18.03 18.15 -11.43
N ASP A 139 16.94 18.03 -10.69
CA ASP A 139 16.59 16.81 -9.96
C ASP A 139 16.01 15.76 -10.92
N ILE A 140 15.59 16.14 -12.13
CA ILE A 140 15.00 15.27 -13.16
C ILE A 140 15.95 15.18 -14.36
N VAL A 141 16.74 14.12 -14.40
CA VAL A 141 17.75 13.87 -15.43
C VAL A 141 17.20 12.92 -16.48
N TYR A 142 17.12 13.37 -17.72
CA TYR A 142 16.77 12.50 -18.84
C TYR A 142 18.02 11.85 -19.43
N VAL A 143 18.02 10.53 -19.63
CA VAL A 143 19.14 9.78 -20.21
C VAL A 143 18.78 9.11 -21.54
N ASP A 144 19.78 8.90 -22.40
CA ASP A 144 19.69 8.13 -23.64
C ASP A 144 19.71 6.60 -23.39
N GLU A 145 19.76 5.80 -24.46
CA GLU A 145 19.78 4.33 -24.35
C GLU A 145 21.07 3.81 -23.71
N GLU A 146 22.16 4.57 -23.85
CA GLU A 146 23.49 4.33 -23.28
C GLU A 146 23.65 4.85 -21.84
N GLY A 147 22.64 5.57 -21.31
CA GLY A 147 22.64 6.13 -19.96
C GLY A 147 23.32 7.50 -19.84
N ASN A 148 23.63 8.17 -20.95
CA ASN A 148 24.18 9.52 -20.95
C ASN A 148 23.06 10.56 -20.82
N PRO A 149 23.27 11.65 -20.06
CA PRO A 149 22.30 12.74 -19.99
C PRO A 149 21.99 13.34 -21.37
N LEU A 150 20.71 13.55 -21.67
CA LEU A 150 20.24 14.19 -22.90
C LEU A 150 20.54 15.69 -22.95
N PHE A 151 20.79 16.31 -21.79
CA PHE A 151 21.09 17.72 -21.64
C PHE A 151 22.40 17.87 -20.86
N GLU A 152 23.28 18.77 -21.31
CA GLU A 152 24.46 19.15 -20.54
C GLU A 152 24.01 19.84 -19.25
N GLN A 153 24.48 19.35 -18.09
CA GLN A 153 24.32 20.06 -16.82
C GLN A 153 25.32 21.21 -16.83
N ASP A 154 24.85 22.45 -16.98
CA ASP A 154 25.73 23.61 -16.86
C ASP A 154 26.14 23.76 -15.39
N GLU A 155 27.39 23.43 -15.06
CA GLU A 155 27.96 23.59 -13.71
C GLU A 155 28.09 25.07 -13.27
N ASN A 156 27.74 26.04 -14.13
CA ASN A 156 27.91 27.48 -13.92
C ASN A 156 26.61 28.30 -14.11
N GLU A 157 25.42 27.70 -14.08
CA GLU A 157 24.19 28.49 -14.09
C GLU A 157 24.07 29.28 -12.77
N ASP A 158 24.17 30.60 -12.87
CA ASP A 158 23.94 31.55 -11.78
C ASP A 158 22.64 31.21 -11.02
N ASP A 159 22.65 31.38 -9.69
CA ASP A 159 21.56 31.13 -8.71
C ASP A 159 20.18 31.76 -9.06
N ASP A 160 20.06 32.50 -10.17
CA ASP A 160 18.87 33.23 -10.61
C ASP A 160 17.86 32.36 -11.42
N LYS A 161 18.20 31.11 -11.78
CA LYS A 161 17.27 30.11 -12.36
C LYS A 161 16.67 29.15 -11.32
N SER A 162 16.85 29.44 -10.03
CA SER A 162 16.36 28.66 -8.87
C SER A 162 14.82 28.62 -8.72
N ASP A 163 14.07 29.24 -9.62
CA ASP A 163 12.62 29.46 -9.48
C ASP A 163 11.74 28.41 -10.21
N MET A 164 12.33 27.38 -10.83
CA MET A 164 11.57 26.33 -11.55
C MET A 164 11.36 25.08 -10.70
N SER A 165 10.49 25.20 -9.70
CA SER A 165 10.06 24.09 -8.83
C SER A 165 8.74 23.47 -9.32
N TRP A 166 8.73 22.14 -9.45
CA TRP A 166 7.58 21.33 -9.85
C TRP A 166 6.96 20.66 -8.63
N ASN A 167 5.70 20.97 -8.34
CA ASN A 167 4.94 20.26 -7.31
C ASN A 167 4.53 18.89 -7.85
N MET A 168 4.91 17.84 -7.13
CA MET A 168 4.72 16.46 -7.56
C MET A 168 3.50 15.82 -6.86
N PHE A 169 2.65 15.16 -7.62
CA PHE A 169 1.50 14.40 -7.16
C PHE A 169 1.73 12.91 -7.41
N PHE A 170 1.24 12.05 -6.52
CA PHE A 170 1.27 10.61 -6.74
C PHE A 170 0.21 10.23 -7.77
N GLY A 171 0.64 9.84 -8.97
CA GLY A 171 -0.23 9.45 -10.07
C GLY A 171 -0.59 7.96 -10.08
N GLY A 172 0.21 7.12 -9.42
CA GLY A 172 -0.05 5.69 -9.29
C GLY A 172 1.22 4.89 -8.95
N ASP A 173 1.04 3.58 -8.83
CA ASP A 173 2.02 2.61 -8.36
C ASP A 173 2.91 2.01 -9.46
N ILE A 174 2.62 2.28 -10.74
CA ILE A 174 3.43 1.84 -11.88
C ILE A 174 4.29 3.02 -12.36
N ALA A 175 5.56 2.75 -12.67
CA ALA A 175 6.54 3.75 -13.13
C ALA A 175 6.69 4.93 -12.16
N GLY A 176 6.67 4.63 -10.86
CA GLY A 176 6.86 5.60 -9.78
C GLY A 176 8.30 6.11 -9.69
N LEU A 177 8.57 7.02 -8.74
CA LEU A 177 9.87 7.72 -8.62
C LEU A 177 11.09 6.79 -8.46
N TYR A 178 10.89 5.61 -7.89
CA TYR A 178 11.97 4.66 -7.60
C TYR A 178 12.04 3.50 -8.58
N ASP A 179 11.19 3.50 -9.61
CA ASP A 179 11.24 2.49 -10.66
C ASP A 179 12.42 2.73 -11.60
N ALA A 180 12.86 1.66 -12.27
CA ALA A 180 13.95 1.73 -13.25
C ALA A 180 13.63 2.66 -14.44
N ASN A 181 12.35 2.87 -14.74
CA ASN A 181 11.88 3.78 -15.78
C ASN A 181 10.73 4.63 -15.22
N PRO A 182 11.02 5.67 -14.43
CA PRO A 182 10.00 6.50 -13.83
C PRO A 182 9.33 7.36 -14.90
N MET A 183 8.00 7.49 -14.82
CA MET A 183 7.22 8.29 -15.76
C MET A 183 6.65 9.52 -15.05
N ILE A 184 6.89 10.69 -15.64
CA ILE A 184 6.36 11.96 -15.14
C ILE A 184 5.46 12.59 -16.21
N SER A 185 4.22 12.83 -15.83
CA SER A 185 3.18 13.40 -16.69
C SER A 185 2.69 14.73 -16.15
N CYS A 186 2.35 15.67 -17.03
CA CYS A 186 1.90 17.01 -16.69
C CYS A 186 0.53 17.29 -17.31
N LEU A 187 -0.47 17.60 -16.49
CA LEU A 187 -1.75 18.13 -16.95
C LEU A 187 -1.71 19.65 -17.03
N HIS A 188 -2.25 20.23 -18.12
CA HIS A 188 -2.38 21.68 -18.29
C HIS A 188 -3.64 22.06 -19.10
N ASN A 189 -4.00 23.34 -19.03
CA ASN A 189 -5.03 23.96 -19.87
C ASN A 189 -4.48 25.03 -20.84
N ILE A 190 -3.15 25.10 -21.00
CA ILE A 190 -2.47 26.06 -21.88
C ILE A 190 -2.91 25.88 -23.34
N THR A 191 -3.34 26.97 -23.98
CA THR A 191 -3.96 26.96 -25.32
C THR A 191 -3.04 27.38 -26.45
N THR A 192 -1.75 27.63 -26.20
CA THR A 192 -0.80 28.03 -27.25
C THR A 192 -0.61 26.92 -28.28
N ASP A 193 -0.36 27.27 -29.54
CA ASP A 193 -0.12 26.30 -30.62
C ASP A 193 1.03 25.34 -30.29
N ALA A 194 2.09 25.86 -29.64
CA ALA A 194 3.21 25.07 -29.18
C ALA A 194 2.76 24.01 -28.15
N ALA A 195 1.97 24.40 -27.15
CA ALA A 195 1.45 23.47 -26.15
C ALA A 195 0.55 22.41 -26.79
N GLN A 196 -0.37 22.81 -27.67
CA GLN A 196 -1.25 21.87 -28.38
C GLN A 196 -0.47 20.87 -29.26
N SER A 197 0.66 21.28 -29.84
CA SER A 197 1.45 20.42 -30.72
C SER A 197 2.25 19.32 -29.99
N VAL A 198 2.49 19.49 -28.69
CA VAL A 198 3.28 18.56 -27.86
C VAL A 198 2.46 17.85 -26.79
N SER A 199 1.13 17.98 -26.86
CA SER A 199 0.22 17.49 -25.83
C SER A 199 -0.92 16.69 -26.43
N ASP A 200 -1.38 15.71 -25.66
CA ASP A 200 -2.50 14.86 -26.00
C ASP A 200 -3.79 15.42 -25.36
N PRO A 201 -4.85 15.72 -26.13
CA PRO A 201 -6.11 16.18 -25.58
C PRO A 201 -6.83 15.05 -24.83
N ILE A 202 -6.92 15.15 -23.50
CA ILE A 202 -7.63 14.18 -22.65
C ILE A 202 -9.12 14.53 -22.56
N LEU A 203 -9.41 15.79 -22.24
CA LEU A 203 -10.74 16.37 -22.36
C LEU A 203 -10.67 17.53 -23.37
N PRO A 204 -11.14 17.31 -24.61
CA PRO A 204 -11.11 18.33 -25.66
C PRO A 204 -11.69 19.66 -25.18
N GLY A 205 -11.00 20.76 -25.50
CA GLY A 205 -11.45 22.09 -25.12
C GLY A 205 -11.03 22.58 -23.72
N GLY A 206 -10.20 21.83 -22.97
CA GLY A 206 -9.61 22.42 -21.76
C GLY A 206 -8.59 21.61 -20.95
N VAL A 207 -8.48 20.28 -21.08
CA VAL A 207 -7.48 19.49 -20.33
C VAL A 207 -6.61 18.67 -21.28
N GLN A 208 -5.31 18.94 -21.23
CA GLN A 208 -4.29 18.31 -22.05
C GLN A 208 -3.25 17.62 -21.16
N LEU A 209 -2.67 16.54 -21.67
CA LEU A 209 -1.59 15.79 -21.04
C LEU A 209 -0.31 15.93 -21.87
N THR A 210 0.79 16.20 -21.20
CA THR A 210 2.11 16.20 -21.83
C THR A 210 3.14 15.53 -20.92
N SER A 211 4.31 15.20 -21.45
CA SER A 211 5.42 14.73 -20.62
C SER A 211 6.06 15.89 -19.87
N HIS A 212 6.67 15.65 -18.72
CA HIS A 212 7.44 16.69 -18.02
C HIS A 212 8.53 17.31 -18.91
N LEU A 213 9.18 16.52 -19.77
CA LEU A 213 10.18 17.04 -20.70
C LEU A 213 9.61 18.08 -21.67
N ALA A 214 8.42 17.81 -22.22
CA ALA A 214 7.74 18.76 -23.09
C ALA A 214 7.24 19.99 -22.32
N ALA A 215 6.71 19.81 -21.10
CA ALA A 215 6.33 20.92 -20.22
C ALA A 215 7.52 21.85 -19.92
N ARG A 216 8.68 21.28 -19.59
CA ARG A 216 9.94 22.02 -19.41
C ARG A 216 10.31 22.80 -20.67
N GLY A 217 10.24 22.17 -21.84
CA GLY A 217 10.49 22.84 -23.13
C GLY A 217 9.53 24.02 -23.39
N LEU A 218 8.27 23.91 -22.99
CA LEU A 218 7.30 25.02 -23.10
C LEU A 218 7.65 26.18 -22.17
N VAL A 219 8.03 25.90 -20.93
CA VAL A 219 8.46 26.93 -19.95
C VAL A 219 9.71 27.66 -20.48
N GLU A 220 10.72 26.92 -20.93
CA GLU A 220 11.96 27.49 -21.48
C GLU A 220 11.68 28.34 -22.73
N ALA A 221 10.90 27.83 -23.69
CA ALA A 221 10.59 28.54 -24.93
C ALA A 221 9.73 29.81 -24.72
N SER A 222 8.93 29.84 -23.65
CA SER A 222 8.09 30.99 -23.31
C SER A 222 8.83 32.09 -22.54
N SER A 223 10.04 31.82 -22.04
CA SER A 223 10.78 32.75 -21.18
C SER A 223 11.19 34.04 -21.88
N ASP A 224 11.31 34.01 -23.21
CA ASP A 224 11.62 35.18 -24.05
C ASP A 224 10.36 35.91 -24.58
N GLN A 225 9.17 35.40 -24.27
CA GLN A 225 7.88 35.92 -24.75
C GLN A 225 7.14 36.59 -23.59
N GLY A 226 6.51 37.75 -23.83
CA GLY A 226 5.85 38.55 -22.78
C GLY A 226 4.71 37.88 -22.00
N ASN A 227 4.36 36.62 -22.34
CA ASN A 227 3.45 35.77 -21.59
C ASN A 227 4.19 34.48 -21.19
N LYS A 228 4.96 34.56 -20.09
CA LYS A 228 5.85 33.50 -19.62
C LYS A 228 5.05 32.38 -18.95
N ILE A 229 5.12 31.17 -19.54
CA ILE A 229 4.57 29.94 -18.96
C ILE A 229 5.43 29.55 -17.76
N GLN A 230 4.80 29.17 -16.66
CA GLN A 230 5.49 28.76 -15.43
C GLN A 230 5.23 27.30 -15.07
N PRO A 231 6.16 26.63 -14.36
CA PRO A 231 5.97 25.26 -13.87
C PRO A 231 4.69 25.08 -13.06
N HIS A 232 4.30 26.10 -12.29
CA HIS A 232 3.09 26.04 -11.46
C HIS A 232 1.80 25.97 -12.28
N GLU A 233 1.81 26.25 -13.58
CA GLU A 233 0.63 26.11 -14.45
C GLU A 233 0.33 24.64 -14.81
N PHE A 234 1.25 23.73 -14.49
CA PHE A 234 1.10 22.30 -14.68
C PHE A 234 0.76 21.60 -13.36
N PHE A 235 -0.07 20.56 -13.44
CA PHE A 235 -0.19 19.54 -12.39
C PHE A 235 0.71 18.38 -12.78
N THR A 236 1.76 18.11 -11.99
CA THR A 236 2.79 17.13 -12.34
C THR A 236 2.62 15.87 -11.51
N PHE A 237 2.51 14.74 -12.16
CA PHE A 237 2.25 13.43 -11.55
C PHE A 237 3.41 12.49 -11.83
N TYR A 238 3.85 11.74 -10.81
CA TYR A 238 4.76 10.62 -10.98
C TYR A 238 4.02 9.29 -10.87
N GLY A 239 4.38 8.36 -11.74
CA GLY A 239 3.69 7.09 -11.86
C GLY A 239 2.25 7.20 -12.38
N PHE A 240 1.64 6.05 -12.58
CA PHE A 240 0.29 5.90 -13.10
C PHE A 240 -0.35 4.58 -12.62
N CYS A 241 -1.66 4.46 -12.82
CA CYS A 241 -2.41 3.24 -12.59
C CYS A 241 -2.64 2.51 -13.91
N GLY A 242 -2.49 1.19 -13.90
CA GLY A 242 -2.61 0.35 -15.08
C GLY A 242 -3.64 -0.76 -14.90
N TRP A 243 -4.32 -1.10 -15.97
CA TRP A 243 -5.21 -2.26 -16.03
C TRP A 243 -4.91 -3.08 -17.29
N ASP A 244 -4.79 -4.38 -17.07
CA ASP A 244 -4.69 -5.38 -18.13
C ASP A 244 -5.98 -5.46 -18.97
N PRO A 245 -5.94 -6.07 -20.17
CA PRO A 245 -7.11 -6.22 -21.04
C PRO A 245 -8.37 -6.69 -20.30
N GLY A 246 -9.40 -5.84 -20.33
CA GLY A 246 -10.71 -6.10 -19.73
C GLY A 246 -10.74 -6.14 -18.19
N GLN A 247 -9.61 -5.94 -17.50
CA GLN A 247 -9.58 -5.90 -16.03
C GLN A 247 -10.48 -4.78 -15.53
N LEU A 248 -10.25 -3.55 -15.98
CA LEU A 248 -11.01 -2.40 -15.51
C LEU A 248 -12.52 -2.56 -15.73
N GLN A 249 -12.92 -3.10 -16.87
CA GLN A 249 -14.32 -3.38 -17.18
C GLN A 249 -14.95 -4.31 -16.13
N ARG A 250 -14.27 -5.40 -15.76
CA ARG A 250 -14.72 -6.31 -14.70
C ARG A 250 -14.83 -5.61 -13.34
N GLU A 251 -13.90 -4.69 -13.04
CA GLU A 251 -13.92 -3.94 -11.78
C GLU A 251 -15.08 -2.94 -11.71
N VAL A 252 -15.41 -2.29 -12.83
CA VAL A 252 -16.58 -1.41 -12.93
C VAL A 252 -17.86 -2.23 -12.82
N GLU A 253 -17.96 -3.36 -13.53
CA GLU A 253 -19.14 -4.24 -13.54
C GLU A 253 -19.43 -4.87 -12.16
N ARG A 254 -18.38 -5.27 -11.43
CA ARG A 254 -18.55 -5.75 -10.04
C ARG A 254 -18.87 -4.62 -9.07
N GLY A 255 -18.76 -3.35 -9.47
CA GLY A 255 -19.10 -2.21 -8.64
C GLY A 255 -17.98 -1.75 -7.71
N SER A 256 -16.72 -1.88 -8.11
CA SER A 256 -15.56 -1.28 -7.40
C SER A 256 -15.43 0.22 -7.64
N TRP A 257 -15.91 0.69 -8.79
CA TRP A 257 -15.71 2.05 -9.28
C TRP A 257 -17.04 2.68 -9.70
N TYR A 258 -17.22 3.97 -9.40
CA TYR A 258 -18.13 4.81 -10.16
C TYR A 258 -17.37 5.33 -11.37
N LEU A 259 -17.96 5.16 -12.54
CA LEU A 259 -17.46 5.75 -13.76
C LEU A 259 -18.21 7.05 -14.03
N VAL A 260 -17.47 8.13 -14.20
CA VAL A 260 -17.99 9.49 -14.20
C VAL A 260 -17.46 10.23 -15.41
N SER A 261 -18.36 10.85 -16.18
CA SER A 261 -17.98 11.80 -17.20
C SER A 261 -18.07 13.22 -16.63
N THR A 262 -17.13 14.09 -16.99
CA THR A 262 -17.11 15.49 -16.58
C THR A 262 -16.63 16.40 -17.71
N ASP A 263 -16.99 17.68 -17.65
CA ASP A 263 -16.41 18.69 -18.53
C ASP A 263 -15.00 19.15 -18.09
N PRO A 264 -14.18 19.69 -19.02
CA PRO A 264 -12.85 20.19 -18.72
C PRO A 264 -12.80 21.24 -17.61
N GLN A 265 -13.76 22.18 -17.58
CA GLN A 265 -13.77 23.30 -16.64
C GLN A 265 -14.04 22.84 -15.21
N THR A 266 -14.96 21.89 -15.03
CA THR A 266 -15.24 21.27 -13.73
C THR A 266 -14.02 20.54 -13.19
N LEU A 267 -13.39 19.69 -14.00
CA LEU A 267 -12.20 18.96 -13.57
C LEU A 267 -11.06 19.92 -13.19
N TRP A 268 -10.82 20.93 -14.04
CA TRP A 268 -9.76 21.90 -13.83
C TRP A 268 -9.97 22.72 -12.55
N LYS A 269 -11.22 23.10 -12.24
CA LYS A 269 -11.58 23.80 -10.99
C LYS A 269 -11.28 22.95 -9.75
N GLU A 270 -11.55 21.65 -9.79
CA GLU A 270 -11.21 20.75 -8.69
C GLU A 270 -9.70 20.64 -8.46
N LEU A 271 -8.93 20.52 -9.55
CA LEU A 271 -7.46 20.54 -9.50
C LEU A 271 -6.93 21.85 -8.89
N GLN A 272 -7.43 23.00 -9.36
CA GLN A 272 -7.05 24.31 -8.83
C GLN A 272 -7.36 24.47 -7.34
N SER A 273 -8.53 23.99 -6.89
CA SER A 273 -8.92 24.03 -5.47
C SER A 273 -7.94 23.27 -4.56
N MET A 274 -7.37 22.15 -5.04
CA MET A 274 -6.35 21.42 -4.28
C MET A 274 -5.03 22.21 -4.19
N LYS A 275 -4.65 22.94 -5.24
CA LYS A 275 -3.43 23.73 -5.25
C LYS A 275 -3.51 24.97 -4.35
N GLU A 276 -4.64 25.67 -4.37
CA GLU A 276 -4.85 26.91 -3.59
C GLU A 276 -4.90 26.67 -2.07
N SER A 277 -5.32 25.48 -1.65
CA SER A 277 -5.55 25.16 -0.24
C SER A 277 -4.28 24.79 0.54
N ASN A 278 -3.09 24.76 -0.10
CA ASN A 278 -1.83 24.26 0.48
C ASN A 278 -2.03 22.97 1.29
N VAL A 279 -2.65 21.99 0.63
CA VAL A 279 -3.22 20.80 1.24
C VAL A 279 -2.12 19.93 1.85
N ASP A 280 -2.19 19.67 3.16
CA ASP A 280 -1.32 18.68 3.82
C ASP A 280 -1.52 17.32 3.11
N PRO A 281 -0.46 16.65 2.62
CA PRO A 281 -0.57 15.36 1.93
C PRO A 281 -1.38 14.31 2.68
N ARG A 282 -1.35 14.34 4.01
CA ARG A 282 -2.09 13.41 4.88
C ARG A 282 -3.59 13.63 4.88
N SER A 283 -4.08 14.77 4.39
CA SER A 283 -5.52 14.97 4.13
C SER A 283 -6.01 14.19 2.90
N VAL A 284 -5.09 13.60 2.11
CA VAL A 284 -5.33 12.64 1.02
C VAL A 284 -6.36 13.08 -0.02
N GLY A 285 -6.53 14.40 -0.20
CA GLY A 285 -7.42 14.98 -1.20
C GLY A 285 -8.88 14.53 -1.08
N LEU A 286 -9.36 14.24 0.15
CA LEU A 286 -10.73 13.77 0.39
C LEU A 286 -11.78 14.74 -0.14
N ASP A 287 -11.52 16.04 -0.02
CA ASP A 287 -12.46 17.10 -0.45
C ASP A 287 -12.82 17.00 -1.94
N MET A 288 -11.86 16.62 -2.81
CA MET A 288 -12.13 16.43 -4.24
C MET A 288 -13.06 15.25 -4.47
N TRP A 289 -12.79 14.12 -3.79
CA TRP A 289 -13.62 12.92 -3.88
C TRP A 289 -15.04 13.19 -3.39
N GLU A 290 -15.18 13.85 -2.23
CA GLU A 290 -16.48 14.19 -1.62
C GLU A 290 -17.32 15.12 -2.52
N ARG A 291 -16.70 16.13 -3.14
CA ARG A 291 -17.43 17.03 -4.06
C ARG A 291 -17.88 16.34 -5.34
N ILE A 292 -17.04 15.47 -5.90
CA ILE A 292 -17.40 14.74 -7.12
C ILE A 292 -18.50 13.71 -6.82
N ILE A 293 -18.41 12.97 -5.71
CA ILE A 293 -19.44 11.98 -5.37
C ILE A 293 -20.79 12.64 -5.08
N GLN A 294 -20.79 13.80 -4.40
CA GLN A 294 -22.02 14.57 -4.16
C GLN A 294 -22.68 15.01 -5.47
N LYS A 295 -21.90 15.40 -6.50
CA LYS A 295 -22.43 15.73 -7.83
C LYS A 295 -23.01 14.52 -8.55
N VAL A 296 -22.44 13.33 -8.34
CA VAL A 296 -22.82 12.10 -9.05
C VAL A 296 -24.05 11.44 -8.42
N GLU A 297 -24.14 11.39 -7.09
CA GLU A 297 -25.23 10.73 -6.37
C GLU A 297 -26.37 11.68 -5.94
N GLY A 298 -26.13 12.99 -5.94
CA GLY A 298 -27.07 14.01 -5.47
C GLY A 298 -27.01 14.23 -3.94
N ASP A 299 -27.78 15.22 -3.45
CA ASP A 299 -27.88 15.45 -2.00
C ASP A 299 -28.56 14.27 -1.30
N PRO A 300 -28.05 13.82 -0.12
CA PRO A 300 -28.70 12.78 0.65
C PRO A 300 -30.14 13.19 0.98
N GLN A 301 -31.12 12.39 0.53
CA GLN A 301 -32.54 12.62 0.82
C GLN A 301 -32.78 12.62 2.34
N PRO A 302 -33.53 13.59 2.90
CA PRO A 302 -33.93 13.53 4.31
C PRO A 302 -34.82 12.29 4.53
N MET A 303 -34.37 11.37 5.38
CA MET A 303 -35.08 10.11 5.67
C MET A 303 -36.36 10.32 6.50
N ASN A 304 -37.31 9.40 6.35
CA ASN A 304 -38.41 9.21 7.31
C ASN A 304 -37.86 8.62 8.62
N ASP A 305 -38.43 9.03 9.77
CA ASP A 305 -38.03 8.76 11.18
C ASP A 305 -37.89 7.27 11.63
N GLY A 306 -37.76 6.30 10.73
CA GLY A 306 -37.74 4.86 11.06
C GLY A 306 -36.55 4.04 10.53
N ASP A 307 -35.80 4.54 9.55
CA ASP A 307 -34.67 3.82 8.97
C ASP A 307 -33.36 4.22 9.68
N LYS A 308 -32.51 3.23 10.00
CA LYS A 308 -31.16 3.52 10.53
C LYS A 308 -30.45 4.40 9.50
N ALA A 309 -29.94 5.55 9.94
CA ALA A 309 -29.19 6.47 9.09
C ALA A 309 -28.11 5.67 8.33
N PRO A 310 -27.97 5.83 7.00
CA PRO A 310 -26.81 5.31 6.30
C PRO A 310 -25.59 5.92 6.99
N THR A 311 -24.63 5.08 7.35
CA THR A 311 -23.29 5.53 7.74
C THR A 311 -22.85 6.56 6.71
N SER A 312 -22.47 7.77 7.15
CA SER A 312 -22.08 8.84 6.24
C SER A 312 -21.05 8.30 5.24
N ILE A 313 -21.40 8.26 3.94
CA ILE A 313 -20.53 7.83 2.84
C ILE A 313 -19.17 8.59 2.87
N THR A 314 -19.19 9.77 3.49
CA THR A 314 -18.08 10.70 3.69
C THR A 314 -17.30 10.49 4.99
N GLY A 315 -17.34 9.32 5.62
CA GLY A 315 -16.67 9.08 6.91
C GLY A 315 -15.17 9.35 6.87
N ARG A 316 -14.71 10.56 7.23
CA ARG A 316 -13.28 10.96 7.16
C ARG A 316 -12.35 10.23 8.14
N ASN A 317 -12.92 9.43 9.03
CA ASN A 317 -12.23 8.63 10.06
C ASN A 317 -12.73 7.18 10.07
N ASP A 318 -13.28 6.68 8.96
CA ASP A 318 -13.50 5.24 8.79
C ASP A 318 -12.16 4.49 8.61
N PHE A 319 -12.17 3.18 8.84
CA PHE A 319 -10.96 2.36 8.81
C PHE A 319 -10.14 2.50 7.50
N PRO A 320 -10.74 2.42 6.29
CA PRO A 320 -10.00 2.62 5.04
C PRO A 320 -9.36 4.00 4.92
N THR A 321 -10.05 5.06 5.38
CA THR A 321 -9.49 6.43 5.35
C THR A 321 -8.33 6.57 6.33
N LEU A 322 -8.43 5.97 7.52
CA LEU A 322 -7.33 5.99 8.49
C LEU A 322 -6.09 5.27 7.95
N MET A 323 -6.27 4.11 7.31
CA MET A 323 -5.20 3.39 6.61
C MET A 323 -4.57 4.24 5.50
N LEU A 324 -5.40 4.91 4.69
CA LEU A 324 -4.94 5.80 3.63
C LEU A 324 -4.14 7.01 4.18
N LYS A 325 -4.56 7.60 5.30
CA LYS A 325 -3.86 8.72 5.95
C LYS A 325 -2.48 8.32 6.46
N GLU A 326 -2.35 7.11 7.04
CA GLU A 326 -1.04 6.60 7.44
C GLU A 326 -0.18 6.22 6.24
N TRP A 327 -0.75 5.64 5.18
CA TRP A 327 -0.05 5.44 3.91
C TRP A 327 0.46 6.76 3.33
N ALA A 328 -0.34 7.82 3.32
CA ALA A 328 0.09 9.12 2.86
C ALA A 328 1.17 9.75 3.76
N THR A 329 1.13 9.47 5.07
CA THR A 329 2.20 9.91 5.96
C THR A 329 3.52 9.22 5.63
N GLU A 330 3.51 7.93 5.30
CA GLU A 330 4.73 7.19 4.97
C GLU A 330 5.24 7.50 3.55
N MET A 331 4.32 7.63 2.58
CA MET A 331 4.68 7.67 1.16
C MET A 331 4.67 9.07 0.54
N LEU A 332 3.89 10.01 1.07
CA LEU A 332 3.68 11.34 0.44
C LEU A 332 4.30 12.49 1.24
N LEU A 333 4.78 12.25 2.46
CA LEU A 333 5.59 13.19 3.23
C LEU A 333 7.08 12.84 3.07
N LEU A 334 7.68 13.35 2.00
CA LEU A 334 9.12 13.28 1.79
C LEU A 334 9.77 14.45 2.53
N SER A 335 10.75 14.17 3.39
CA SER A 335 11.39 15.28 4.10
C SER A 335 12.23 16.12 3.16
N ASN A 336 11.84 17.39 3.02
CA ASN A 336 12.64 18.40 2.34
C ASN A 336 13.71 18.88 3.32
N ASN A 337 14.99 18.60 3.00
CA ASN A 337 16.07 19.49 3.43
C ASN A 337 15.82 20.85 2.75
N ASN A 338 15.01 21.71 3.36
CA ASN A 338 14.79 23.06 2.86
C ASN A 338 15.90 23.95 3.45
N PRO A 339 16.80 24.56 2.64
CA PRO A 339 17.89 25.40 3.16
C PRO A 339 17.44 26.81 3.60
N HIS A 340 16.13 27.11 3.56
CA HIS A 340 15.56 28.38 3.97
C HIS A 340 14.43 28.21 4.99
N MET A 341 14.78 27.81 6.21
CA MET A 341 13.98 28.12 7.39
C MET A 341 14.63 29.30 8.11
N ASP A 342 13.78 30.29 8.38
CA ASP A 342 14.04 31.59 8.95
C ASP A 342 14.76 31.54 10.31
N ASP A 343 15.40 32.66 10.68
CA ASP A 343 16.22 32.92 11.85
C ASP A 343 15.42 32.84 13.19
N THR A 344 14.79 31.71 13.49
CA THR A 344 14.26 31.43 14.83
C THR A 344 15.28 30.60 15.61
N ASN A 345 15.92 31.26 16.58
CA ASN A 345 16.95 30.73 17.48
C ASN A 345 16.44 29.60 18.40
N ASP A 346 16.14 28.43 17.85
CA ASP A 346 16.14 27.18 18.64
C ASP A 346 16.73 26.02 17.82
N PRO A 347 18.02 25.69 18.01
CA PRO A 347 18.71 24.66 17.23
C PRO A 347 18.34 23.21 17.64
N GLU A 348 17.38 23.00 18.54
CA GLU A 348 16.98 21.66 19.00
C GLU A 348 15.79 21.05 18.25
N GLU A 349 15.01 21.81 17.48
CA GLU A 349 13.80 21.28 16.81
C GLU A 349 13.88 21.14 15.27
N ALA A 350 14.95 21.61 14.63
CA ALA A 350 15.06 21.67 13.15
C ALA A 350 16.02 20.64 12.51
N VAL A 351 16.56 19.69 13.28
CA VAL A 351 17.51 18.69 12.78
C VAL A 351 17.01 17.30 13.15
N THR A 352 16.11 16.72 12.36
CA THR A 352 15.87 15.26 12.29
C THR A 352 14.67 15.00 11.39
N SER A 353 14.91 15.00 10.08
CA SER A 353 14.05 14.26 9.18
C SER A 353 14.80 14.11 7.86
N THR A 354 15.66 13.11 7.79
CA THR A 354 15.94 12.44 6.54
C THR A 354 14.92 11.29 6.42
N PRO A 355 14.34 11.04 5.24
CA PRO A 355 13.41 9.92 5.07
C PRO A 355 14.13 8.54 5.05
N PHE A 356 15.44 8.54 5.26
CA PHE A 356 16.26 7.34 5.29
C PHE A 356 17.08 7.35 6.58
N LEU A 357 16.68 6.45 7.51
CA LEU A 357 17.30 6.16 8.82
C LEU A 357 17.33 7.33 9.80
N GLN A 358 16.54 7.26 10.87
CA GLN A 358 16.73 8.16 12.00
C GLN A 358 17.95 7.71 12.81
N ASP A 359 18.60 8.65 13.52
CA ASP A 359 19.77 8.35 14.36
C ASP A 359 19.50 7.21 15.35
N ALA A 360 18.27 7.12 15.89
CA ALA A 360 17.85 6.02 16.75
C ALA A 360 17.95 4.63 16.07
N ASP A 361 17.69 4.56 14.77
CA ASP A 361 17.72 3.33 13.97
C ASP A 361 19.16 2.90 13.75
N ILE A 362 20.01 3.88 13.46
CA ILE A 362 21.45 3.70 13.32
C ILE A 362 22.02 3.21 14.65
N PHE A 363 21.72 3.89 15.76
CA PHE A 363 22.21 3.49 17.08
C PHE A 363 21.70 2.11 17.50
N ARG A 364 20.44 1.77 17.21
CA ARG A 364 19.94 0.41 17.46
C ARG A 364 20.66 -0.60 16.58
N ALA A 365 20.74 -0.37 15.27
CA ALA A 365 21.41 -1.28 14.35
C ALA A 365 22.87 -1.49 14.74
N LEU A 366 23.58 -0.43 15.15
CA LEU A 366 24.94 -0.50 15.67
C LEU A 366 25.03 -1.26 17.00
N ALA A 367 24.08 -1.07 17.93
CA ALA A 367 24.05 -1.79 19.20
C ALA A 367 23.82 -3.30 18.98
N VAL A 368 22.88 -3.65 18.11
CA VAL A 368 22.64 -5.04 17.72
C VAL A 368 23.85 -5.62 16.97
N ALA A 369 24.45 -4.86 16.04
CA ALA A 369 25.64 -5.32 15.32
C ALA A 369 26.88 -5.49 16.22
N ALA A 370 27.00 -4.69 17.28
CA ALA A 370 28.09 -4.82 18.25
C ALA A 370 28.00 -6.11 19.09
N THR A 371 26.78 -6.56 19.38
CA THR A 371 26.52 -7.82 20.11
C THR A 371 25.33 -8.53 19.47
N PRO A 372 25.51 -9.21 18.31
CA PRO A 372 24.41 -9.80 17.57
C PRO A 372 23.78 -10.94 18.37
N PRO A 373 22.44 -11.02 18.45
CA PRO A 373 21.79 -12.13 19.11
C PRO A 373 22.06 -13.42 18.34
N THR A 374 22.27 -14.51 19.06
CA THR A 374 22.36 -15.84 18.45
C THR A 374 20.96 -16.25 17.97
N ILE A 375 20.80 -16.39 16.66
CA ILE A 375 19.58 -16.90 16.03
C ILE A 375 19.85 -18.32 15.56
N VAL A 376 19.06 -19.27 16.06
CA VAL A 376 19.10 -20.70 15.71
C VAL A 376 17.68 -21.27 15.69
N ALA A 377 17.49 -22.45 15.10
CA ALA A 377 16.24 -23.19 15.25
C ALA A 377 15.85 -23.36 16.74
N GLY A 378 14.58 -23.16 17.05
CA GLY A 378 14.06 -23.07 18.42
C GLY A 378 14.03 -21.65 18.99
N THR A 379 14.68 -20.67 18.36
CA THR A 379 14.64 -19.26 18.80
C THR A 379 13.22 -18.71 18.69
N LEU A 380 12.71 -18.12 19.76
CA LEU A 380 11.43 -17.43 19.76
C LEU A 380 11.62 -15.94 19.47
N LEU A 381 10.79 -15.41 18.58
CA LEU A 381 10.76 -14.02 18.16
C LEU A 381 9.38 -13.44 18.42
N ARG A 382 9.34 -12.12 18.58
CA ARG A 382 8.10 -11.36 18.55
C ARG A 382 8.23 -10.21 17.56
N ALA A 383 7.12 -9.83 16.95
CA ALA A 383 7.06 -8.58 16.22
C ALA A 383 7.34 -7.37 17.11
N SER A 384 8.00 -6.37 16.55
CA SER A 384 8.27 -5.13 17.27
C SER A 384 6.99 -4.33 17.51
N PRO A 385 6.87 -3.66 18.68
CA PRO A 385 5.74 -2.78 18.98
C PRO A 385 5.76 -1.51 18.12
N VAL A 386 6.95 -1.10 17.68
CA VAL A 386 7.22 0.19 17.07
C VAL A 386 8.31 0.03 16.01
N GLN A 387 8.10 0.65 14.86
CA GLN A 387 9.07 0.83 13.82
C GLN A 387 10.15 1.77 14.33
N SER A 388 11.39 1.36 14.14
CA SER A 388 12.52 2.24 14.39
C SER A 388 12.31 3.60 13.76
N GLY A 389 12.54 4.66 14.52
CA GLY A 389 12.62 5.98 13.91
C GLY A 389 11.28 6.49 13.42
N ASN A 390 10.15 5.89 13.82
CA ASN A 390 8.86 6.46 13.51
C ASN A 390 7.87 6.28 14.66
N SER A 391 7.94 7.23 15.59
CA SER A 391 6.84 7.72 16.44
C SER A 391 5.69 6.73 16.77
N GLY A 392 5.98 5.53 17.28
CA GLY A 392 4.96 4.62 17.81
C GLY A 392 4.11 3.85 16.78
N THR A 393 4.60 3.68 15.55
CA THR A 393 3.88 2.95 14.48
C THR A 393 4.34 1.51 14.36
N SER A 394 3.45 0.55 14.09
CA SER A 394 3.89 -0.85 13.82
C SER A 394 4.61 -0.92 12.47
N PRO A 395 5.75 -1.65 12.34
CA PRO A 395 6.38 -1.90 11.04
C PRO A 395 5.46 -2.62 10.04
N PHE A 396 4.46 -3.30 10.57
CA PHE A 396 3.53 -4.16 9.83
C PHE A 396 2.14 -3.53 9.68
N LEU A 397 2.00 -2.21 9.86
CA LEU A 397 0.70 -1.55 9.72
C LEU A 397 0.20 -1.61 8.27
N LEU A 398 1.02 -1.18 7.32
CA LEU A 398 0.63 -1.07 5.90
C LEU A 398 1.00 -2.29 5.07
N GLN A 399 1.90 -3.15 5.57
CA GLN A 399 2.36 -4.35 4.87
C GLN A 399 2.47 -5.52 5.86
N GLU A 400 2.27 -6.73 5.35
CA GLU A 400 2.42 -7.97 6.12
C GLU A 400 1.68 -7.93 7.47
N GLN A 401 0.43 -7.46 7.49
CA GLN A 401 -0.33 -7.23 8.73
C GLN A 401 -0.40 -8.45 9.65
N TYR A 402 -0.33 -9.67 9.10
CA TYR A 402 -0.26 -10.92 9.87
C TYR A 402 0.95 -11.01 10.81
N LEU A 403 2.01 -10.24 10.55
CA LEU A 403 3.16 -10.13 11.43
C LEU A 403 2.94 -9.14 12.56
N HIS A 404 1.96 -8.23 12.50
CA HIS A 404 1.66 -7.35 13.62
C HIS A 404 1.32 -8.16 14.87
N LYS A 405 2.04 -7.90 15.98
CA LYS A 405 1.94 -8.65 17.24
C LYS A 405 2.06 -10.17 17.10
N SER A 406 2.76 -10.66 16.07
CA SER A 406 3.04 -12.07 15.90
C SER A 406 4.08 -12.59 16.88
N ILE A 407 3.95 -13.87 17.23
CA ILE A 407 4.97 -14.67 17.90
C ILE A 407 5.49 -15.68 16.87
N LEU A 408 6.78 -15.65 16.58
CA LEU A 408 7.40 -16.51 15.58
C LEU A 408 8.38 -17.48 16.21
N LEU A 409 8.39 -18.72 15.72
CA LEU A 409 9.37 -19.74 16.08
C LEU A 409 10.28 -20.02 14.90
N VAL A 410 11.58 -19.82 15.07
CA VAL A 410 12.58 -20.19 14.06
C VAL A 410 12.63 -21.71 13.97
N ILE A 411 12.37 -22.26 12.79
CA ILE A 411 12.42 -23.72 12.55
C ILE A 411 13.68 -24.13 11.77
N GLN A 412 14.28 -23.20 11.04
CA GLN A 412 15.49 -23.43 10.28
C GLN A 412 16.28 -22.12 10.15
N GLU A 413 17.58 -22.22 10.37
CA GLU A 413 18.54 -21.13 10.14
C GLU A 413 19.69 -21.70 9.32
N SER A 414 19.92 -21.15 8.13
CA SER A 414 20.98 -21.58 7.19
C SER A 414 21.76 -20.39 6.66
N ASP A 415 22.80 -20.62 5.88
CA ASP A 415 23.61 -19.53 5.29
C ASP A 415 22.82 -18.73 4.24
N ASP A 416 21.87 -19.37 3.55
CA ASP A 416 21.12 -18.77 2.44
C ASP A 416 19.79 -18.16 2.86
N PHE A 417 19.15 -18.71 3.90
CA PHE A 417 17.84 -18.25 4.35
C PHE A 417 17.54 -18.62 5.81
N SER A 418 16.58 -17.89 6.38
CA SER A 418 15.96 -18.15 7.67
C SER A 418 14.48 -18.53 7.47
N VAL A 419 13.99 -19.55 8.18
CA VAL A 419 12.58 -19.98 8.15
C VAL A 419 11.98 -19.94 9.54
N SER A 420 10.80 -19.35 9.66
CA SER A 420 10.01 -19.37 10.89
C SER A 420 8.55 -19.71 10.66
N VAL A 421 7.84 -20.00 11.74
CA VAL A 421 6.38 -20.13 11.73
C VAL A 421 5.74 -19.18 12.73
N VAL A 422 4.62 -18.56 12.36
CA VAL A 422 3.77 -17.80 13.28
C VAL A 422 2.95 -18.77 14.14
N LEU A 423 2.95 -18.54 15.46
CA LEU A 423 2.35 -19.46 16.44
C LEU A 423 0.98 -19.00 16.96
N ASN A 424 0.64 -17.72 16.86
CA ASN A 424 -0.51 -17.12 17.53
C ASN A 424 -1.70 -16.78 16.60
N LEU A 425 -1.76 -17.37 15.40
CA LEU A 425 -2.83 -17.16 14.42
C LEU A 425 -3.61 -18.46 14.13
N PRO A 426 -4.68 -18.79 14.87
CA PRO A 426 -5.53 -19.93 14.54
C PRO A 426 -6.32 -19.69 13.24
N THR A 427 -6.62 -20.76 12.52
CA THR A 427 -7.41 -20.75 11.28
C THR A 427 -8.79 -21.37 11.49
N THR A 428 -9.63 -21.29 10.45
CA THR A 428 -10.91 -22.02 10.39
C THR A 428 -10.73 -23.51 10.13
N GLU A 429 -9.50 -23.98 9.88
CA GLU A 429 -9.20 -25.37 9.61
C GLU A 429 -8.78 -26.14 10.87
N SER A 430 -8.96 -27.44 10.81
CA SER A 430 -8.51 -28.37 11.83
C SER A 430 -8.06 -29.68 11.22
N TYR A 431 -7.12 -30.33 11.89
CA TYR A 431 -6.67 -31.66 11.56
C TYR A 431 -7.34 -32.67 12.49
N VAL A 432 -7.97 -33.70 11.92
CA VAL A 432 -8.64 -34.76 12.68
C VAL A 432 -7.78 -36.01 12.69
N VAL A 433 -7.42 -36.47 13.88
CA VAL A 433 -6.74 -37.75 14.10
C VAL A 433 -7.77 -38.79 14.50
N GLU A 434 -7.88 -39.88 13.73
CA GLU A 434 -8.72 -41.04 14.05
C GLU A 434 -7.91 -42.08 14.83
N LEU A 435 -8.35 -42.40 16.05
CA LEU A 435 -7.71 -43.38 16.92
C LEU A 435 -8.23 -44.79 16.66
N SER A 436 -7.45 -45.81 16.99
CA SER A 436 -7.85 -47.23 16.81
C SER A 436 -9.11 -47.64 17.58
N ASN A 437 -9.46 -46.91 18.64
CA ASN A 437 -10.69 -47.10 19.41
C ASN A 437 -11.95 -46.49 18.75
N GLY A 438 -11.81 -45.85 17.58
CA GLY A 438 -12.89 -45.19 16.84
C GLY A 438 -13.24 -43.78 17.35
N GLN A 439 -12.44 -43.21 18.24
CA GLN A 439 -12.53 -41.83 18.69
C GLN A 439 -11.75 -40.90 17.75
N SER A 440 -12.33 -39.76 17.42
CA SER A 440 -11.68 -38.72 16.63
C SER A 440 -11.22 -37.59 17.55
N VAL A 441 -10.00 -37.10 17.35
CA VAL A 441 -9.41 -35.97 18.08
C VAL A 441 -9.11 -34.84 17.11
N GLU A 442 -9.66 -33.66 17.36
CA GLU A 442 -9.52 -32.48 16.50
C GLU A 442 -8.42 -31.54 17.01
N PHE A 443 -7.54 -31.11 16.12
CA PHE A 443 -6.46 -30.15 16.38
C PHE A 443 -6.65 -28.89 15.55
N PRO A 444 -6.80 -27.70 16.17
CA PRO A 444 -6.84 -26.44 15.43
C PRO A 444 -5.54 -26.20 14.65
N ILE A 445 -5.65 -25.92 13.35
CA ILE A 445 -4.51 -25.55 12.52
C ILE A 445 -4.25 -24.05 12.66
N ARG A 446 -2.97 -23.68 12.81
CA ARG A 446 -2.51 -22.28 12.83
C ARG A 446 -1.86 -21.90 11.52
N TYR A 447 -2.02 -20.64 11.13
CA TYR A 447 -1.34 -20.03 10.00
C TYR A 447 0.09 -19.69 10.42
N GLY A 448 1.07 -20.39 9.82
CA GLY A 448 2.50 -20.22 10.07
C GLY A 448 3.19 -19.22 9.16
N GLY A 449 2.55 -18.80 8.07
CA GLY A 449 3.09 -17.85 7.11
C GLY A 449 2.65 -18.16 5.67
N PRO A 450 3.01 -17.30 4.70
CA PRO A 450 2.51 -17.38 3.32
C PRO A 450 3.16 -18.50 2.48
N GLY A 451 4.32 -19.01 2.90
CA GLY A 451 5.01 -20.11 2.24
C GLY A 451 4.32 -21.45 2.48
N GLY A 452 4.49 -22.40 1.55
CA GLY A 452 3.89 -23.73 1.64
C GLY A 452 2.66 -23.93 0.75
N ASN A 453 2.14 -22.87 0.13
CA ASN A 453 1.07 -22.93 -0.88
C ASN A 453 1.60 -23.44 -2.23
N ASP A 454 1.83 -24.75 -2.35
CA ASP A 454 1.99 -25.40 -3.66
C ASP A 454 0.66 -26.08 -4.06
N GLU A 455 0.04 -25.61 -5.15
CA GLU A 455 -1.21 -26.19 -5.68
C GLU A 455 -1.06 -27.68 -6.04
N ASN A 456 0.18 -28.15 -6.24
CA ASN A 456 0.47 -29.51 -6.69
C ASN A 456 0.94 -30.46 -5.57
N ALA A 457 1.07 -29.97 -4.32
CA ALA A 457 1.53 -30.79 -3.20
C ALA A 457 0.71 -30.52 -1.93
N PRO A 458 0.32 -31.56 -1.17
CA PRO A 458 -0.30 -31.36 0.13
C PRO A 458 0.68 -30.62 1.04
N GLN A 459 0.22 -29.52 1.65
CA GLN A 459 1.08 -28.72 2.50
C GLN A 459 1.51 -29.53 3.74
N PRO A 460 2.79 -29.51 4.10
CA PRO A 460 3.24 -30.20 5.29
C PRO A 460 2.70 -29.53 6.55
N LEU A 461 2.05 -30.32 7.41
CA LEU A 461 1.68 -29.91 8.75
C LEU A 461 2.88 -30.07 9.68
N LEU A 462 3.21 -29.01 10.41
CA LEU A 462 4.27 -28.98 11.40
C LEU A 462 3.66 -29.20 12.78
N TRP A 463 4.14 -30.22 13.49
CA TRP A 463 3.67 -30.59 14.82
C TRP A 463 4.71 -30.24 15.87
N PHE A 464 4.27 -29.52 16.90
CA PHE A 464 5.11 -29.06 18.00
C PHE A 464 4.52 -29.43 19.36
N HIS A 465 5.40 -29.63 20.35
CA HIS A 465 5.04 -29.71 21.77
C HIS A 465 6.15 -29.10 22.63
N ASN A 466 5.82 -28.74 23.87
CA ASN A 466 6.80 -28.29 24.87
C ASN A 466 6.62 -29.03 26.21
N HIS A 467 6.04 -30.24 26.19
CA HIS A 467 5.62 -30.91 27.42
C HIS A 467 6.72 -31.84 27.97
N ASP A 468 7.11 -31.66 29.23
CA ASP A 468 8.23 -32.39 29.85
C ASP A 468 8.07 -33.91 29.83
N THR A 469 6.86 -34.43 30.08
CA THR A 469 6.62 -35.88 30.00
C THR A 469 6.90 -36.44 28.61
N LEU A 470 6.54 -35.69 27.55
CA LEU A 470 6.79 -36.12 26.17
C LEU A 470 8.29 -36.11 25.85
N LYS A 471 9.02 -35.12 26.36
CA LYS A 471 10.49 -35.05 26.25
C LYS A 471 11.15 -36.24 26.95
N GLN A 472 10.71 -36.57 28.18
CA GLN A 472 11.26 -37.67 28.98
C GLN A 472 11.05 -39.05 28.34
N VAL A 473 9.91 -39.26 27.66
CA VAL A 473 9.62 -40.52 26.96
C VAL A 473 10.13 -40.54 25.51
N GLY A 474 10.80 -39.47 25.06
CA GLY A 474 11.48 -39.43 23.76
C GLY A 474 10.59 -39.17 22.56
N ILE A 475 9.46 -38.48 22.75
CA ILE A 475 8.53 -38.11 21.67
C ILE A 475 9.05 -36.88 20.94
N GLY A 476 9.34 -37.04 19.65
CA GLY A 476 9.86 -35.97 18.80
C GLY A 476 11.36 -35.73 18.95
N LYS A 477 11.81 -34.52 18.56
CA LYS A 477 13.18 -34.04 18.67
C LYS A 477 13.19 -32.55 19.04
N PRO A 478 14.17 -32.07 19.83
CA PRO A 478 14.32 -30.64 20.07
C PRO A 478 14.61 -29.90 18.76
N LEU A 479 14.05 -28.71 18.60
CA LEU A 479 14.36 -27.84 17.45
C LEU A 479 15.76 -27.22 17.55
N SER A 480 16.18 -26.88 18.77
CA SER A 480 17.53 -26.42 19.07
C SER A 480 18.49 -27.60 19.12
N SER A 481 19.67 -27.44 18.50
CA SER A 481 20.77 -28.42 18.56
C SER A 481 21.77 -28.13 19.69
N ASN A 482 21.56 -27.05 20.47
CA ASN A 482 22.47 -26.68 21.56
C ASN A 482 22.20 -27.56 22.79
N ASN A 483 23.25 -28.22 23.28
CA ASN A 483 23.22 -29.25 24.33
C ASN A 483 23.10 -28.69 25.77
N ASP A 484 22.85 -27.40 25.95
CA ASP A 484 22.82 -26.75 27.25
C ASP A 484 21.37 -26.45 27.66
N ASP A 485 20.79 -27.40 28.40
CA ASP A 485 19.49 -27.35 29.09
C ASP A 485 18.21 -27.42 28.22
N HIS A 486 17.74 -28.64 27.95
CA HIS A 486 16.55 -28.94 27.14
C HIS A 486 15.19 -28.62 27.79
N SER A 487 15.15 -28.04 29.00
CA SER A 487 13.90 -27.88 29.75
C SER A 487 12.92 -26.92 29.05
N ASN A 488 13.42 -25.89 28.36
CA ASN A 488 12.60 -24.84 27.73
C ASN A 488 12.45 -24.97 26.21
N ASP A 489 13.05 -26.01 25.60
CA ASP A 489 13.05 -26.18 24.14
C ASP A 489 11.69 -26.65 23.62
N VAL A 490 11.22 -26.01 22.54
CA VAL A 490 10.11 -26.53 21.73
C VAL A 490 10.60 -27.71 20.90
N TRP A 491 9.84 -28.81 20.90
CA TRP A 491 10.14 -30.03 20.18
C TRP A 491 9.22 -30.17 18.97
N THR A 492 9.75 -30.72 17.88
CA THR A 492 8.96 -31.14 16.73
C THR A 492 8.73 -32.65 16.75
N CYS A 493 7.58 -33.12 16.26
CA CYS A 493 7.25 -34.54 16.22
C CYS A 493 6.54 -34.91 14.91
N SER A 494 6.43 -36.21 14.65
CA SER A 494 5.67 -36.75 13.52
C SER A 494 4.23 -37.07 13.92
N LEU A 495 3.33 -37.12 12.93
CA LEU A 495 1.95 -37.53 13.16
C LEU A 495 1.85 -38.92 13.82
N ASP A 496 2.68 -39.89 13.40
CA ASP A 496 2.69 -41.24 13.96
C ASP A 496 2.99 -41.22 15.47
N GLN A 497 3.92 -40.35 15.91
CA GLN A 497 4.23 -40.18 17.33
C GLN A 497 3.08 -39.51 18.10
N VAL A 498 2.36 -38.57 17.47
CA VAL A 498 1.17 -37.97 18.08
C VAL A 498 0.09 -39.03 18.29
N VAL A 499 -0.17 -39.86 17.28
CA VAL A 499 -1.12 -40.98 17.38
C VAL A 499 -0.72 -41.92 18.52
N GLU A 500 0.54 -42.33 18.60
CA GLU A 500 1.06 -43.19 19.68
C GLU A 500 0.80 -42.60 21.07
N VAL A 501 1.04 -41.29 21.24
CA VAL A 501 0.82 -40.58 22.50
C VAL A 501 -0.66 -40.55 22.88
N LEU A 502 -1.55 -40.29 21.91
CA LEU A 502 -2.99 -40.22 22.13
C LEU A 502 -3.59 -41.59 22.46
N GLU A 503 -3.15 -42.65 21.76
CA GLU A 503 -3.56 -44.02 22.07
C GLU A 503 -3.07 -44.50 23.44
N GLY A 504 -1.91 -44.00 23.87
CA GLY A 504 -1.33 -44.25 25.18
C GLY A 504 -1.89 -43.42 26.34
N ASP A 505 -2.75 -42.42 26.06
CA ASP A 505 -3.30 -41.45 27.03
C ASP A 505 -2.21 -40.83 27.93
N LEU A 506 -1.05 -40.50 27.34
CA LEU A 506 0.10 -39.98 28.11
C LEU A 506 -0.09 -38.52 28.52
N VAL A 507 -0.65 -37.70 27.64
CA VAL A 507 -0.94 -36.27 27.84
C VAL A 507 -2.21 -35.89 27.07
N PRO A 508 -2.93 -34.82 27.46
CA PRO A 508 -4.09 -34.38 26.70
C PRO A 508 -3.71 -33.83 25.31
N PRO A 509 -4.62 -33.89 24.32
CA PRO A 509 -4.38 -33.35 22.98
C PRO A 509 -3.96 -31.87 22.94
N SER A 510 -4.37 -31.08 23.94
CA SER A 510 -4.03 -29.66 24.07
C SER A 510 -2.53 -29.37 24.20
N GLU A 511 -1.70 -30.39 24.47
CA GLU A 511 -0.25 -30.24 24.56
C GLU A 511 0.45 -30.20 23.19
N PHE A 512 -0.27 -30.53 22.12
CA PHE A 512 0.25 -30.43 20.75
C PHE A 512 -0.26 -29.18 20.04
N MET A 513 0.62 -28.63 19.21
CA MET A 513 0.30 -27.50 18.33
C MET A 513 0.56 -27.90 16.89
N VAL A 514 -0.41 -27.60 16.03
CA VAL A 514 -0.33 -27.84 14.58
C VAL A 514 -0.26 -26.50 13.87
N VAL A 515 0.74 -26.36 13.00
CA VAL A 515 0.97 -25.15 12.20
C VAL A 515 1.14 -25.53 10.74
N GLN A 516 0.57 -24.72 9.85
CA GLN A 516 0.63 -24.89 8.41
C GLN A 516 1.19 -23.64 7.77
N GLY A 517 2.09 -23.82 6.80
CA GLY A 517 2.80 -22.73 6.16
C GLY A 517 3.95 -22.16 7.00
N PHE A 518 4.70 -21.25 6.41
CA PHE A 518 5.93 -20.69 7.00
C PHE A 518 6.31 -19.34 6.39
N CYS A 519 7.14 -18.58 7.09
CA CYS A 519 7.77 -17.37 6.61
C CYS A 519 9.23 -17.66 6.22
N VAL A 520 9.70 -17.09 5.11
CA VAL A 520 11.09 -17.21 4.65
C VAL A 520 11.69 -15.82 4.47
N TRP A 521 12.89 -15.61 5.00
CA TRP A 521 13.71 -14.44 4.69
C TRP A 521 15.03 -14.88 4.09
N GLU A 522 15.30 -14.43 2.87
CA GLU A 522 16.56 -14.68 2.17
C GLU A 522 17.69 -13.87 2.78
N LYS A 523 18.89 -14.43 2.72
CA LYS A 523 20.13 -13.76 3.07
C LYS A 523 20.84 -13.39 1.78
N SER A 524 21.23 -12.12 1.64
CA SER A 524 22.01 -11.72 0.47
C SER A 524 23.34 -12.46 0.48
N GLY A 525 23.58 -13.26 -0.56
CA GLY A 525 24.84 -13.96 -0.74
C GLY A 525 25.95 -12.93 -0.90
N SER A 526 26.81 -12.78 0.09
CA SER A 526 28.01 -11.98 -0.08
C SER A 526 28.92 -12.69 -1.08
N SER A 527 29.36 -11.95 -2.12
CA SER A 527 30.39 -12.42 -3.04
C SER A 527 31.77 -12.49 -2.39
N SER A 528 31.90 -11.95 -1.16
CA SER A 528 33.11 -11.95 -0.34
C SER A 528 32.93 -12.86 0.89
N PRO A 529 33.86 -13.80 1.14
CA PRO A 529 33.83 -14.64 2.34
C PRO A 529 34.05 -13.88 3.67
N ASP A 530 34.42 -12.59 3.60
CA ASP A 530 34.62 -11.73 4.77
C ASP A 530 33.38 -10.90 5.14
N ASP A 531 32.35 -10.85 4.28
CA ASP A 531 31.11 -10.11 4.55
C ASP A 531 30.09 -11.07 5.18
N ALA A 532 29.68 -10.77 6.41
CA ALA A 532 28.57 -11.48 7.04
C ALA A 532 27.31 -11.35 6.18
N PRO A 533 26.53 -12.43 5.96
CA PRO A 533 25.32 -12.37 5.16
C PRO A 533 24.36 -11.32 5.74
N ALA A 534 24.10 -10.26 4.98
CA ALA A 534 23.11 -9.26 5.33
C ALA A 534 21.72 -9.80 4.93
N GLY A 535 20.81 -9.94 5.88
CA GLY A 535 19.44 -10.40 5.62
C GLY A 535 18.97 -11.48 6.58
N GLY A 536 18.01 -12.30 6.14
CA GLY A 536 17.35 -13.27 7.00
C GLY A 536 16.64 -12.64 8.20
N ILE A 537 16.44 -13.44 9.24
CA ILE A 537 15.85 -12.97 10.50
C ILE A 537 16.77 -11.97 11.20
N LEU A 538 18.10 -12.13 11.11
CA LEU A 538 19.04 -11.16 11.68
C LEU A 538 18.85 -9.78 11.07
N GLY A 539 18.64 -9.70 9.76
CA GLY A 539 18.28 -8.46 9.06
C GLY A 539 16.99 -7.84 9.60
N GLN A 540 15.96 -8.64 9.84
CA GLN A 540 14.70 -8.17 10.44
C GLN A 540 14.91 -7.61 11.87
N VAL A 541 15.81 -8.21 12.65
CA VAL A 541 16.18 -7.70 13.98
C VAL A 541 16.97 -6.40 13.90
N LEU A 542 17.93 -6.30 12.97
CA LEU A 542 18.72 -5.08 12.74
C LEU A 542 17.82 -3.91 12.29
N SER A 543 16.90 -4.17 11.36
CA SER A 543 15.88 -3.23 10.91
C SER A 543 14.84 -2.89 11.97
N GLY A 544 14.79 -3.66 13.07
CA GLY A 544 13.88 -3.43 14.18
C GLY A 544 12.47 -3.91 13.97
N ASN A 545 12.25 -4.77 12.98
CA ASN A 545 10.94 -5.34 12.68
C ASN A 545 10.60 -6.48 13.66
N LEU A 546 11.62 -7.24 14.07
CA LEU A 546 11.50 -8.37 15.00
C LEU A 546 12.42 -8.21 16.20
N ASN A 547 11.98 -8.73 17.34
CA ASN A 547 12.77 -8.80 18.58
C ASN A 547 12.93 -10.25 19.03
N VAL A 548 14.15 -10.63 19.39
CA VAL A 548 14.41 -11.91 20.04
C VAL A 548 13.82 -11.90 21.45
N VAL A 549 12.99 -12.90 21.74
CA VAL A 549 12.41 -13.09 23.07
C VAL A 549 13.50 -13.68 23.96
N SER A 550 14.08 -12.84 24.82
CA SER A 550 15.11 -13.27 25.77
C SER A 550 14.49 -14.13 26.86
N ASP A 551 15.07 -15.30 27.10
CA ASP A 551 14.73 -16.12 28.26
C ASP A 551 15.17 -15.35 29.53
N LYS A 552 14.21 -14.85 30.32
CA LYS A 552 14.51 -14.04 31.53
C LYS A 552 15.19 -14.87 32.64
N SER A 553 15.46 -16.15 32.38
CA SER A 553 16.06 -17.13 33.28
C SER A 553 17.56 -16.95 33.54
N LYS A 554 18.30 -16.14 32.76
CA LYS A 554 19.76 -16.02 32.88
C LYS A 554 20.29 -14.98 33.88
N ASN A 555 19.44 -14.17 34.50
CA ASN A 555 19.84 -13.31 35.62
C ASN A 555 19.45 -13.99 36.95
N GLU A 556 20.41 -14.66 37.59
CA GLU A 556 20.23 -15.41 38.84
C GLU A 556 19.67 -14.58 40.00
N ASP A 557 19.80 -13.25 39.96
CA ASP A 557 19.35 -12.35 41.03
C ASP A 557 17.88 -11.88 40.90
N GLU A 558 17.25 -12.00 39.71
CA GLU A 558 15.86 -11.57 39.47
C GLU A 558 14.88 -12.72 39.19
N ALA A 559 15.37 -13.95 39.03
CA ALA A 559 14.61 -15.15 38.66
C ALA A 559 13.59 -15.67 39.71
N LYS A 560 13.32 -14.94 40.80
CA LYS A 560 12.41 -15.42 41.87
C LYS A 560 10.92 -15.21 41.61
N THR A 561 10.52 -14.55 40.52
CA THR A 561 9.10 -14.25 40.27
C THR A 561 8.71 -14.18 38.79
N GLN A 562 9.04 -15.19 37.97
CA GLN A 562 8.17 -15.73 36.88
C GLN A 562 8.93 -16.61 35.86
N PRO A 563 8.44 -17.83 35.54
CA PRO A 563 8.87 -18.58 34.35
C PRO A 563 8.23 -17.95 33.10
N THR A 564 9.03 -17.60 32.09
CA THR A 564 8.56 -16.78 30.94
C THR A 564 8.12 -17.59 29.72
N SER A 565 8.75 -18.72 29.42
CA SER A 565 8.39 -19.61 28.31
C SER A 565 7.10 -20.40 28.59
N ASP A 566 6.96 -20.94 29.80
CA ASP A 566 5.76 -21.71 30.23
C ASP A 566 4.48 -20.88 30.12
N ASN A 567 4.56 -19.57 30.34
CA ASN A 567 3.41 -18.67 30.24
C ASN A 567 3.04 -18.35 28.77
N ILE A 568 4.01 -18.26 27.87
CA ILE A 568 3.77 -18.05 26.44
C ILE A 568 3.10 -19.28 25.84
N TRP A 569 3.71 -20.47 26.02
CA TRP A 569 3.18 -21.72 25.45
C TRP A 569 1.78 -22.03 25.96
N SER A 570 1.56 -21.93 27.28
CA SER A 570 0.23 -22.17 27.89
C SER A 570 -0.83 -21.16 27.48
N THR A 571 -0.45 -19.94 27.05
CA THR A 571 -1.40 -18.97 26.49
C THR A 571 -1.72 -19.29 25.03
N LEU A 572 -0.73 -19.71 24.24
CA LEU A 572 -0.93 -20.11 22.84
C LEU A 572 -1.86 -21.32 22.70
N THR A 573 -1.78 -22.28 23.62
CA THR A 573 -2.64 -23.48 23.62
C THR A 573 -4.08 -23.19 24.05
N GLN A 574 -4.38 -22.01 24.62
CA GLN A 574 -5.76 -21.56 24.91
C GLN A 574 -6.51 -21.06 23.67
N GLN A 575 -5.81 -20.76 22.58
CA GLN A 575 -6.45 -20.37 21.32
C GLN A 575 -7.15 -21.57 20.70
N THR A 576 -8.39 -21.36 20.28
CA THR A 576 -9.24 -22.40 19.69
C THR A 576 -9.37 -22.17 18.18
N ARG A 577 -10.02 -23.11 17.49
CA ARG A 577 -10.37 -22.98 16.08
C ARG A 577 -11.08 -21.65 15.81
N LEU A 578 -10.67 -20.96 14.76
CA LEU A 578 -11.21 -19.65 14.40
C LEU A 578 -12.64 -19.79 13.87
N SER A 579 -13.54 -18.96 14.39
CA SER A 579 -14.93 -18.80 13.97
C SER A 579 -15.39 -17.38 14.28
N GLU A 580 -16.59 -17.01 13.83
CA GLU A 580 -17.20 -15.72 14.18
C GLU A 580 -17.38 -15.54 15.69
N ASP A 581 -17.63 -16.64 16.42
CA ASP A 581 -17.77 -16.61 17.88
C ASP A 581 -16.42 -16.55 18.61
N SER A 582 -15.37 -17.15 18.04
CA SER A 582 -14.06 -17.26 18.71
C SER A 582 -13.06 -16.18 18.32
N ILE A 583 -13.30 -15.42 17.24
CA ILE A 583 -12.34 -14.43 16.71
C ILE A 583 -11.90 -13.41 17.77
N GLN A 584 -12.83 -12.84 18.52
CA GLN A 584 -12.51 -11.84 19.54
C GLN A 584 -11.66 -12.44 20.67
N TRP A 585 -12.04 -13.63 21.15
CA TRP A 585 -11.28 -14.35 22.18
C TRP A 585 -9.86 -14.68 21.71
N ASN A 586 -9.74 -15.24 20.50
CA ASN A 586 -8.45 -15.60 19.92
C ASN A 586 -7.55 -14.39 19.72
N PHE A 587 -8.12 -13.24 19.33
CA PHE A 587 -7.40 -11.98 19.16
C PHE A 587 -6.90 -11.41 20.49
N GLU A 588 -7.71 -11.46 21.54
CA GLU A 588 -7.28 -11.05 22.89
C GLU A 588 -6.16 -11.94 23.42
N ARG A 589 -6.23 -13.26 23.19
CA ARG A 589 -5.13 -14.19 23.51
C ARG A 589 -3.86 -13.88 22.70
N LEU A 590 -4.01 -13.57 21.40
CA LEU A 590 -2.89 -13.16 20.53
C LEU A 590 -2.14 -11.96 21.11
N ILE A 591 -2.85 -10.88 21.43
CA ILE A 591 -2.28 -9.67 22.02
C ILE A 591 -1.67 -9.98 23.40
N HIS A 592 -2.35 -10.78 24.22
CA HIS A 592 -1.85 -11.14 25.53
C HIS A 592 -0.52 -11.91 25.46
N THR A 593 -0.43 -12.94 24.62
CA THR A 593 0.80 -13.71 24.40
C THR A 593 1.93 -12.82 23.91
N TRP A 594 1.63 -11.92 22.97
CA TRP A 594 2.63 -10.97 22.48
C TRP A 594 3.16 -10.06 23.58
N ASN A 595 2.29 -9.54 24.45
CA ASN A 595 2.68 -8.73 25.62
C ASN A 595 3.52 -9.53 26.63
N LEU A 596 3.25 -10.82 26.84
CA LEU A 596 4.06 -11.68 27.71
C LEU A 596 5.51 -11.82 27.20
N ALA A 597 5.71 -11.75 25.89
CA ALA A 597 7.03 -11.78 25.26
C ALA A 597 7.80 -10.43 25.34
N ALA A 598 7.25 -9.40 25.98
CA ALA A 598 7.85 -8.06 26.07
C ALA A 598 9.06 -7.99 27.02
N LYS A 599 9.99 -7.07 26.71
CA LYS A 599 11.06 -6.66 27.63
C LYS A 599 10.54 -5.54 28.55
N ALA A 600 11.18 -5.37 29.72
CA ALA A 600 10.75 -4.37 30.70
C ALA A 600 10.82 -2.92 30.17
N ASP A 601 11.68 -2.67 29.18
CA ASP A 601 11.94 -1.34 28.59
C ASP A 601 10.97 -0.96 27.45
N ASP A 602 10.04 -1.85 27.07
CA ASP A 602 9.03 -1.58 26.01
C ASP A 602 7.92 -0.59 26.46
N SER A 603 8.02 -0.01 27.66
CA SER A 603 6.91 0.69 28.33
C SER A 603 6.77 2.19 28.03
N SER A 604 7.68 2.79 27.25
CA SER A 604 7.68 4.25 26.98
C SER A 604 7.52 4.61 25.50
N VAL A 605 6.66 3.90 24.77
CA VAL A 605 6.34 4.28 23.39
C VAL A 605 5.43 5.51 23.39
N PRO A 606 5.83 6.63 22.78
CA PRO A 606 4.96 7.79 22.67
C PRO A 606 3.74 7.47 21.81
N SER A 607 2.55 7.83 22.30
CA SER A 607 1.31 7.67 21.56
C SER A 607 1.25 8.67 20.41
N ARG A 608 1.21 8.16 19.17
CA ARG A 608 0.91 8.91 17.96
C ARG A 608 -0.52 8.65 17.51
N PHE A 609 -1.18 9.70 17.03
CA PHE A 609 -2.52 9.65 16.47
C PHE A 609 -2.47 9.81 14.95
N VAL A 610 -3.39 9.14 14.26
CA VAL A 610 -3.58 9.29 12.82
C VAL A 610 -4.01 10.73 12.53
N TYR A 611 -3.48 11.31 11.47
CA TYR A 611 -3.72 12.70 11.09
C TYR A 611 -5.21 13.09 11.09
N ASP A 612 -5.52 14.23 11.71
CA ASP A 612 -6.88 14.76 11.83
C ASP A 612 -7.89 13.74 12.39
N SER A 613 -7.46 12.95 13.37
CA SER A 613 -8.29 11.97 14.06
C SER A 613 -7.91 11.82 15.54
N ASN A 614 -8.74 11.13 16.30
CA ASN A 614 -8.48 10.71 17.68
C ASN A 614 -8.08 9.23 17.79
N VAL A 615 -7.78 8.55 16.68
CA VAL A 615 -7.39 7.14 16.67
C VAL A 615 -5.88 7.03 16.79
N GLN A 616 -5.41 6.23 17.75
CA GLN A 616 -3.99 5.96 17.90
C GLN A 616 -3.51 5.04 16.77
N VAL A 617 -2.31 5.28 16.25
CA VAL A 617 -1.75 4.44 15.16
C VAL A 617 -1.55 2.99 15.62
N SER A 618 -1.24 2.77 16.90
CA SER A 618 -1.19 1.44 17.50
C SER A 618 -2.55 0.72 17.49
N THR A 619 -3.64 1.45 17.75
CA THR A 619 -5.00 0.92 17.64
C THR A 619 -5.35 0.63 16.18
N LEU A 620 -4.98 1.50 15.25
CA LEU A 620 -5.18 1.24 13.82
C LEU A 620 -4.42 -0.02 13.35
N ALA A 621 -3.22 -0.29 13.87
CA ALA A 621 -2.46 -1.50 13.56
C ALA A 621 -3.15 -2.77 14.10
N ASP A 622 -3.76 -2.69 15.28
CA ASP A 622 -4.61 -3.77 15.80
C ASP A 622 -5.83 -4.00 14.91
N ASP A 623 -6.51 -2.92 14.49
CA ASP A 623 -7.64 -2.99 13.56
C ASP A 623 -7.25 -3.58 12.21
N ALA A 624 -6.05 -3.25 11.70
CA ALA A 624 -5.52 -3.78 10.44
C ALA A 624 -5.21 -5.28 10.52
N LEU A 625 -4.62 -5.76 11.63
CA LEU A 625 -4.44 -7.19 11.88
C LEU A 625 -5.79 -7.91 11.99
N MET A 626 -6.76 -7.35 12.72
CA MET A 626 -8.10 -7.92 12.84
C MET A 626 -8.80 -8.00 11.49
N ALA A 627 -8.70 -6.97 10.65
CA ALA A 627 -9.22 -6.97 9.29
C ALA A 627 -8.53 -8.06 8.46
N TRP A 628 -7.21 -8.19 8.54
CA TRP A 628 -6.44 -9.23 7.86
C TRP A 628 -6.92 -10.64 8.27
N ILE A 629 -7.08 -10.91 9.57
CA ILE A 629 -7.58 -12.19 10.08
C ILE A 629 -8.98 -12.50 9.52
N LYS A 630 -9.87 -11.50 9.50
CA LYS A 630 -11.23 -11.66 8.96
C LYS A 630 -11.24 -12.02 7.48
N ILE A 631 -10.39 -11.35 6.70
CA ILE A 631 -10.30 -11.52 5.24
C ILE A 631 -9.65 -12.87 4.90
N PHE A 632 -8.49 -13.16 5.47
CA PHE A 632 -7.63 -14.25 5.00
C PHE A 632 -7.76 -15.55 5.80
N LEU A 633 -8.15 -15.50 7.08
CA LEU A 633 -8.22 -16.71 7.93
C LEU A 633 -9.65 -17.13 8.27
N LEU A 634 -10.54 -16.15 8.52
CA LEU A 634 -11.95 -16.44 8.84
C LEU A 634 -12.77 -16.67 7.57
N GLY A 635 -12.44 -15.98 6.46
CA GLY A 635 -13.12 -16.13 5.17
C GLY A 635 -14.59 -15.69 5.16
N ASN A 636 -15.05 -14.98 6.20
CA ASN A 636 -16.48 -14.76 6.49
C ASN A 636 -16.86 -13.32 6.89
N ALA A 637 -15.95 -12.34 6.79
CA ALA A 637 -16.46 -10.96 6.69
C ALA A 637 -17.13 -10.85 5.32
N GLU A 638 -18.37 -10.36 5.25
CA GLU A 638 -19.13 -10.16 4.01
C GLU A 638 -18.35 -9.30 3.02
N TYR A 639 -17.44 -9.95 2.31
CA TYR A 639 -16.87 -9.52 1.08
C TYR A 639 -17.38 -10.50 0.03
N TYR A 640 -18.47 -10.11 -0.63
CA TYR A 640 -18.91 -10.85 -1.80
C TYR A 640 -17.83 -10.63 -2.87
N VAL A 641 -17.44 -11.69 -3.58
CA VAL A 641 -16.31 -11.74 -4.53
C VAL A 641 -16.59 -11.01 -5.84
#